data_AF-A0A7Z1HPR8-F1
#
_entry.id   AF-A0A7Z1HPR8-F1
#
_cell.length_a   1.000
_cell.length_b   1.000
_cell.length_c   1.000
_cell.angle_alpha   90.00
_cell.angle_beta   90.00
_cell.angle_gamma   90.00
#
_symmetry.space_group_name_H-M   'P 1'
#
loop_
_entity.id
_entity.type
_entity.pdbx_description
1 polymer ?
#
loop_
_entity_poly.entity_id
_entity_poly.type
_entity_poly.pdbx_seq_one_letter_code
_entity_poly.pdbx_strand_id
1 'polypeptide(L)'
;MNKLKIFKHLSTGILTAGLVSGCGGGSNDPQKEDVPVTPDVTYAEIAGSVVKGMIANADISVSALNGTELTISGTQFTDNEGKFFVELASAPGFGINTTVKLNVVTSESSTMLCDALQCGEADFAQLTAEGAIAGNTFTTLGQLSVDYGNTNNGEEDAILQANALTTLATQLLEQQISDGKNVSTPELMVLAQSQVSDLLLRLLGWNTSNSNVFTTPVIGANKLENFIVGENCEENDSGEQVCSIEYADEKTIKLSLLNASFAQFNDTQTLKTVLDSAQQNIQLALAEDSVALETLRQTAFDAISIHPLTEQLGLSADAIVDVSLSLFDEAVSTGPLQEVTTQENLTGAVYTARNAISDAEDAAKAFDSNIDTKWLDHNDWLGAPTEESPSWIQVDFPSPHAVSSLFITSANDAPERDPENFTILGSNDDGETWANLASFVGASFDERLMRQEFSFTNAQKYKSYRINITKNKNNDGLVQLSDIQMVGPVFTSVDHTNVINGVATARYSIGDAENQDKAFDNDPSTKWLDHNDWQGAPTEADPSWIQMDFDSAVAVDTLAITSANDAPERDPENFTLFASNDGGTTWQKLANWVGESFDERAQRRAFTFQNQLAFTSYRLEISKNKNNDGLLQIANIDLIGPVQPGLDHSKADGVKYSARYSISDSESAAQAFDNDVNTKWLDHNDWQGAPTDEDPAWIQIQLPQAKAVNALSITSAGDAPERDPESFSIMGSNNAEDWVNLASWVGETFEQRYEQKNLTFSNTLAYSYYRLSVSKNANNDGLVQIAEIATVGPDYAYTDLSRLPDASYSARYSIGDGESADKAFDGDVNTKWLDHNDWQGAPTADDPSWIQVDFTQKQVVSGLAITSANDAPERDPENFSLLGSNDGGQTWEEIAAFVGESWDTRFERRTFDFSNGFGYLSYRLNISKNANNDGLVQIAEIELLGLEQ
;
A
#
# COMPACT_ATOMS: atom_id res chain seq x y z
N MET A 1 -48.06 -34.66 -22.68
CA MET A 1 -47.98 -35.31 -24.00
C MET A 1 -46.55 -35.18 -24.50
N ASN A 2 -45.94 -36.34 -24.82
CA ASN A 2 -44.69 -36.63 -25.53
C ASN A 2 -43.38 -35.85 -25.26
N LYS A 3 -42.51 -36.57 -24.54
CA LYS A 3 -41.06 -36.42 -24.34
C LYS A 3 -40.24 -36.76 -25.60
N LEU A 4 -39.00 -36.22 -25.69
CA LEU A 4 -37.78 -36.89 -26.19
C LEU A 4 -36.56 -35.98 -25.86
N LYS A 5 -35.72 -36.26 -24.85
CA LYS A 5 -34.56 -37.20 -24.69
C LYS A 5 -33.25 -36.83 -25.44
N ILE A 6 -32.33 -36.19 -24.69
CA ILE A 6 -30.88 -36.46 -24.43
C ILE A 6 -30.07 -37.29 -25.47
N PHE A 7 -28.93 -36.76 -25.98
CA PHE A 7 -27.53 -37.23 -25.73
C PHE A 7 -26.43 -36.52 -26.57
N LYS A 8 -25.23 -36.47 -25.95
CA LYS A 8 -23.88 -35.97 -26.32
C LYS A 8 -23.35 -36.27 -27.74
N HIS A 9 -22.46 -35.41 -28.27
CA HIS A 9 -21.11 -35.73 -28.82
C HIS A 9 -20.38 -34.43 -29.29
N LEU A 10 -19.19 -34.12 -28.76
CA LEU A 10 -17.85 -34.31 -29.37
C LEU A 10 -17.64 -33.52 -30.68
N SER A 11 -16.92 -32.40 -30.61
CA SER A 11 -16.45 -31.63 -31.79
C SER A 11 -14.92 -31.65 -31.88
N THR A 12 -14.44 -32.40 -32.86
CA THR A 12 -13.08 -32.40 -33.41
C THR A 12 -12.89 -31.17 -34.30
N GLY A 13 -11.74 -30.50 -34.20
CA GLY A 13 -11.37 -29.37 -35.04
C GLY A 13 -11.05 -29.76 -36.49
N ILE A 14 -11.35 -28.86 -37.43
CA ILE A 14 -10.83 -28.86 -38.80
C ILE A 14 -10.60 -27.41 -39.24
N LEU A 15 -9.34 -27.13 -39.60
CA LEU A 15 -8.90 -25.94 -40.34
C LEU A 15 -9.55 -25.85 -41.72
N THR A 16 -9.95 -24.64 -42.12
CA THR A 16 -10.03 -24.27 -43.55
C THR A 16 -9.50 -22.86 -43.75
N ALA A 17 -8.31 -22.77 -44.34
CA ALA A 17 -7.70 -21.54 -44.85
C ALA A 17 -8.28 -21.19 -46.24
N GLY A 18 -8.58 -19.90 -46.42
CA GLY A 18 -9.11 -19.34 -47.67
C GLY A 18 -8.06 -19.24 -48.77
N LEU A 19 -8.51 -19.54 -50.00
CA LEU A 19 -7.77 -19.44 -51.25
C LEU A 19 -7.57 -17.97 -51.64
N VAL A 20 -6.33 -17.51 -51.70
CA VAL A 20 -5.93 -16.33 -52.49
C VAL A 20 -5.20 -16.82 -53.73
N SER A 21 -5.83 -16.66 -54.90
CA SER A 21 -5.26 -17.00 -56.19
C SER A 21 -4.37 -15.86 -56.70
N GLY A 22 -3.05 -16.07 -56.68
CA GLY A 22 -2.06 -15.23 -57.37
C GLY A 22 -1.48 -15.96 -58.59
N CYS A 23 -1.48 -15.29 -59.73
CA CYS A 23 -0.86 -15.73 -60.98
C CYS A 23 0.66 -15.85 -60.86
N GLY A 24 1.23 -16.99 -61.26
CA GLY A 24 2.66 -17.20 -61.47
C GLY A 24 2.89 -18.63 -61.93
N GLY A 25 3.23 -18.83 -63.21
CA GLY A 25 3.45 -20.14 -63.81
C GLY A 25 4.67 -20.11 -64.73
N GLY A 26 5.74 -19.45 -64.28
CA GLY A 26 7.02 -19.35 -65.00
C GLY A 26 8.07 -20.27 -64.40
N SER A 27 9.05 -20.70 -65.19
CA SER A 27 10.20 -21.51 -64.74
C SER A 27 11.15 -20.81 -63.75
N ASN A 28 10.78 -19.62 -63.29
CA ASN A 28 11.52 -18.80 -62.32
C ASN A 28 10.67 -18.48 -61.07
N ASP A 29 9.50 -19.09 -60.91
CA ASP A 29 8.75 -18.99 -59.64
C ASP A 29 9.51 -19.74 -58.53
N PRO A 30 9.59 -19.20 -57.31
CA PRO A 30 10.24 -19.89 -56.19
C PRO A 30 9.56 -21.25 -55.98
N GLN A 31 10.30 -22.33 -56.26
CA GLN A 31 9.82 -23.67 -55.97
C GLN A 31 9.80 -23.83 -54.45
N LYS A 32 8.75 -24.41 -53.89
CA LYS A 32 8.69 -24.73 -52.43
C LYS A 32 9.87 -25.61 -52.01
N GLU A 33 10.44 -26.35 -52.96
CA GLU A 33 11.59 -27.23 -52.80
C GLU A 33 12.95 -26.50 -52.77
N ASP A 34 12.99 -25.20 -53.14
CA ASP A 34 14.20 -24.36 -53.21
C ASP A 34 14.38 -23.42 -51.99
N VAL A 35 13.67 -23.66 -50.88
CA VAL A 35 13.95 -23.02 -49.58
C VAL A 35 14.71 -24.03 -48.69
N PRO A 36 16.05 -24.12 -48.77
CA PRO A 36 16.83 -24.86 -47.81
C PRO A 36 17.17 -23.93 -46.65
N VAL A 37 16.25 -23.76 -45.70
CA VAL A 37 16.65 -23.36 -44.36
C VAL A 37 16.19 -24.48 -43.46
N THR A 38 17.13 -25.35 -43.07
CA THR A 38 16.90 -26.18 -41.88
C THR A 38 16.76 -25.17 -40.76
N PRO A 39 15.60 -25.06 -40.09
CA PRO A 39 15.44 -24.08 -39.03
C PRO A 39 16.56 -24.30 -38.00
N ASP A 40 17.27 -23.23 -37.65
CA ASP A 40 18.39 -23.31 -36.72
C ASP A 40 17.87 -23.42 -35.29
N VAL A 41 18.67 -24.05 -34.43
CA VAL A 41 18.44 -24.09 -32.98
C VAL A 41 19.07 -22.84 -32.39
N THR A 42 18.33 -22.13 -31.54
CA THR A 42 18.85 -21.00 -30.76
C THR A 42 19.34 -21.53 -29.42
N TYR A 43 20.56 -21.18 -29.04
CA TYR A 43 21.15 -21.51 -27.74
C TYR A 43 21.11 -20.28 -26.82
N ALA A 44 20.99 -20.52 -25.53
CA ALA A 44 21.18 -19.50 -24.51
C ALA A 44 21.84 -20.08 -23.26
N GLU A 45 22.64 -19.27 -22.58
CA GLU A 45 23.45 -19.67 -21.45
C GLU A 45 23.06 -18.90 -20.18
N ILE A 46 22.79 -19.63 -19.10
CA ILE A 46 22.48 -19.03 -17.79
C ILE A 46 23.62 -19.35 -16.82
N ALA A 47 24.29 -18.31 -16.34
CA ALA A 47 25.08 -18.41 -15.12
C ALA A 47 24.15 -18.25 -13.92
N GLY A 48 24.23 -19.14 -12.94
CA GLY A 48 23.39 -19.01 -11.76
C GLY A 48 24.04 -19.43 -10.47
N SER A 49 23.40 -19.03 -9.38
CA SER A 49 23.81 -19.38 -8.02
C SER A 49 22.60 -19.66 -7.15
N VAL A 50 22.79 -20.53 -6.15
CA VAL A 50 21.84 -20.72 -5.05
C VAL A 50 22.45 -20.19 -3.76
N VAL A 51 21.81 -19.19 -3.16
CA VAL A 51 22.31 -18.51 -1.95
C VAL A 51 21.35 -18.79 -0.80
N LYS A 52 21.62 -19.89 -0.11
CA LYS A 52 21.02 -20.30 1.15
C LYS A 52 22.07 -21.18 1.80
N GLY A 53 23.09 -20.53 2.37
CA GLY A 53 24.43 -21.10 2.44
C GLY A 53 25.02 -21.36 1.06
N MET A 54 26.07 -22.17 1.01
CA MET A 54 26.60 -22.73 -0.26
C MET A 54 26.03 -24.14 -0.44
N ILE A 55 25.03 -24.29 -1.32
CA ILE A 55 24.37 -25.58 -1.58
C ILE A 55 25.07 -26.32 -2.71
N ALA A 56 25.64 -27.48 -2.43
CA ALA A 56 26.28 -28.36 -3.39
C ALA A 56 25.39 -29.54 -3.80
N ASN A 57 25.61 -30.09 -4.99
CA ASN A 57 24.93 -31.28 -5.53
C ASN A 57 23.39 -31.14 -5.59
N ALA A 58 22.87 -29.95 -5.90
CA ALA A 58 21.45 -29.74 -6.16
C ALA A 58 21.15 -29.77 -7.66
N ASP A 59 20.06 -30.43 -8.06
CA ASP A 59 19.60 -30.58 -9.44
C ASP A 59 19.04 -29.26 -9.99
N ILE A 60 19.40 -28.92 -11.23
CA ILE A 60 18.92 -27.70 -11.89
C ILE A 60 17.87 -28.03 -12.96
N SER A 61 16.77 -27.28 -12.96
CA SER A 61 15.80 -27.29 -14.06
C SER A 61 15.35 -25.88 -14.42
N VAL A 62 15.02 -25.68 -15.69
CA VAL A 62 14.58 -24.39 -16.23
C VAL A 62 13.34 -24.63 -17.09
N SER A 63 12.33 -23.78 -16.91
CA SER A 63 11.09 -23.80 -17.70
C SER A 63 10.69 -22.40 -18.11
N ALA A 64 10.21 -22.21 -19.35
CA ALA A 64 9.68 -20.92 -19.78
C ALA A 64 8.23 -20.74 -19.33
N LEU A 65 7.90 -19.56 -18.78
CA LEU A 65 6.54 -19.26 -18.30
C LEU A 65 5.51 -19.18 -19.44
N ASN A 66 5.93 -18.78 -20.65
CA ASN A 66 5.07 -18.74 -21.84
C ASN A 66 4.90 -20.11 -22.54
N GLY A 67 5.44 -21.18 -21.96
CA GLY A 67 5.37 -22.53 -22.54
C GLY A 67 6.36 -22.81 -23.68
N THR A 68 7.30 -21.90 -23.97
CA THR A 68 8.40 -22.19 -24.90
C THR A 68 9.17 -23.44 -24.45
N GLU A 69 9.33 -24.40 -25.35
CA GLU A 69 10.08 -25.62 -25.09
C GLU A 69 11.58 -25.29 -25.07
N LEU A 70 12.19 -25.39 -23.89
CA LEU A 70 13.63 -25.21 -23.66
C LEU A 70 14.21 -26.52 -23.12
N THR A 71 15.29 -26.99 -23.72
CA THR A 71 15.98 -28.23 -23.30
C THR A 71 17.34 -27.91 -22.71
N ILE A 72 17.61 -28.44 -21.52
CA ILE A 72 18.93 -28.36 -20.89
C ILE A 72 19.84 -29.41 -21.52
N SER A 73 21.05 -28.99 -21.92
CA SER A 73 22.07 -29.91 -22.41
C SER A 73 22.78 -30.59 -21.23
N GLY A 74 22.50 -31.89 -21.03
CA GLY A 74 23.13 -32.70 -19.98
C GLY A 74 22.47 -32.58 -18.61
N THR A 75 23.06 -33.24 -17.61
CA THR A 75 22.63 -33.11 -16.21
C THR A 75 23.47 -32.04 -15.54
N GLN A 76 22.83 -31.03 -14.98
CA GLN A 76 23.47 -29.88 -14.35
C GLN A 76 23.18 -29.90 -12.85
N PHE A 77 24.25 -29.77 -12.05
CA PHE A 77 24.18 -29.69 -10.60
C PHE A 77 24.97 -28.49 -10.11
N THR A 78 24.62 -27.99 -8.92
CA THR A 78 25.42 -26.95 -8.25
C THR A 78 26.79 -27.50 -7.82
N ASP A 79 27.82 -26.67 -7.98
CA ASP A 79 29.15 -26.94 -7.44
C ASP A 79 29.24 -26.67 -5.92
N ASN A 80 30.43 -26.82 -5.34
CA ASN A 80 30.65 -26.62 -3.90
C ASN A 80 30.49 -25.15 -3.43
N GLU A 81 30.42 -24.19 -4.35
CA GLU A 81 30.15 -22.77 -4.06
C GLU A 81 28.66 -22.43 -4.31
N GLY A 82 27.83 -23.41 -4.69
CA GLY A 82 26.44 -23.17 -5.05
C GLY A 82 26.24 -22.57 -6.43
N LYS A 83 27.27 -22.57 -7.30
CA LYS A 83 27.19 -22.02 -8.65
C LYS A 83 26.91 -23.11 -9.68
N PHE A 84 26.34 -22.71 -10.80
CA PHE A 84 26.10 -23.57 -11.95
C PHE A 84 26.08 -22.77 -13.25
N PHE A 85 26.22 -23.47 -14.37
CA PHE A 85 26.15 -22.90 -15.72
C PHE A 85 25.30 -23.81 -16.59
N VAL A 86 24.17 -23.30 -17.08
CA VAL A 86 23.17 -24.09 -17.82
C VAL A 86 23.12 -23.63 -19.27
N GLU A 87 23.27 -24.58 -20.18
CA GLU A 87 23.07 -24.39 -21.61
C GLU A 87 21.67 -24.83 -22.01
N LEU A 88 20.90 -23.91 -22.58
CA LEU A 88 19.54 -24.11 -23.05
C LEU A 88 19.49 -24.13 -24.57
N ALA A 89 18.71 -25.04 -25.14
CA ALA A 89 18.43 -25.10 -26.57
C ALA A 89 16.92 -25.02 -26.84
N SER A 90 16.54 -24.16 -27.78
CA SER A 90 15.15 -24.04 -28.26
C SER A 90 14.80 -25.13 -29.28
N ALA A 91 13.50 -25.28 -29.55
CA ALA A 91 13.07 -26.00 -30.74
C ALA A 91 13.56 -25.31 -32.03
N PRO A 92 13.93 -26.05 -33.10
CA PRO A 92 14.38 -25.46 -34.35
C PRO A 92 13.40 -24.43 -34.91
N GLY A 93 13.89 -23.22 -35.25
CA GLY A 93 13.09 -22.15 -35.84
C GLY A 93 12.51 -21.12 -34.86
N PHE A 94 12.87 -21.20 -33.57
CA PHE A 94 12.41 -20.28 -32.53
C PHE A 94 13.57 -19.53 -31.87
N GLY A 95 13.43 -18.20 -31.72
CA GLY A 95 14.28 -17.40 -30.83
C GLY A 95 13.87 -17.57 -29.36
N ILE A 96 14.66 -17.02 -28.44
CA ILE A 96 14.38 -17.08 -27.00
C ILE A 96 14.22 -15.64 -26.51
N ASN A 97 13.00 -15.25 -26.15
CA ASN A 97 12.70 -14.01 -25.45
C ASN A 97 11.53 -14.29 -24.51
N THR A 98 11.84 -14.73 -23.30
CA THR A 98 10.83 -15.22 -22.35
C THR A 98 11.35 -15.12 -20.92
N THR A 99 10.43 -14.97 -19.98
CA THR A 99 10.77 -15.16 -18.56
C THR A 99 10.89 -16.64 -18.27
N VAL A 100 12.02 -17.03 -17.70
CA VAL A 100 12.29 -18.39 -17.28
C VAL A 100 12.13 -18.54 -15.77
N LYS A 101 11.53 -19.65 -15.36
CA LYS A 101 11.52 -20.15 -14.00
C LYS A 101 12.68 -21.13 -13.85
N LEU A 102 13.62 -20.77 -12.99
CA LEU A 102 14.75 -21.60 -12.60
C LEU A 102 14.42 -22.29 -11.28
N ASN A 103 14.58 -23.60 -11.21
CA ASN A 103 14.42 -24.39 -10.00
C ASN A 103 15.72 -25.11 -9.65
N VAL A 104 16.12 -25.01 -8.39
CA VAL A 104 17.25 -25.72 -7.78
C VAL A 104 16.70 -26.68 -6.74
N VAL A 105 16.76 -27.98 -7.03
CA VAL A 105 16.13 -29.04 -6.23
C VAL A 105 17.19 -29.80 -5.45
N THR A 106 16.99 -29.87 -4.14
CA THR A 106 17.89 -30.56 -3.22
C THR A 106 17.49 -32.01 -3.02
N SER A 107 18.47 -32.90 -2.99
CA SER A 107 18.32 -34.34 -2.79
C SER A 107 19.02 -34.79 -1.51
N GLU A 108 18.95 -36.08 -1.19
CA GLU A 108 19.66 -36.67 -0.04
C GLU A 108 21.19 -36.45 -0.10
N SER A 109 21.75 -36.29 -1.30
CA SER A 109 23.18 -36.02 -1.51
C SER A 109 23.55 -34.53 -1.51
N SER A 110 22.56 -33.64 -1.43
CA SER A 110 22.82 -32.20 -1.37
C SER A 110 23.32 -31.80 0.01
N THR A 111 24.31 -30.91 0.07
CA THR A 111 24.85 -30.37 1.32
C THR A 111 24.84 -28.86 1.30
N MET A 112 24.64 -28.22 2.43
CA MET A 112 24.69 -26.77 2.59
C MET A 112 25.81 -26.39 3.56
N LEU A 113 26.59 -25.35 3.26
CA LEU A 113 27.38 -24.70 4.31
C LEU A 113 26.47 -23.77 5.11
N CYS A 114 26.31 -24.02 6.42
CA CYS A 114 25.36 -23.30 7.27
C CYS A 114 25.64 -21.79 7.28
N ASP A 115 24.63 -21.01 6.89
CA ASP A 115 24.59 -19.55 6.93
C ASP A 115 23.67 -19.02 8.04
N ALA A 116 23.42 -19.82 9.07
CA ALA A 116 22.73 -19.43 10.30
C ALA A 116 23.56 -19.86 11.52
N LEU A 117 23.12 -19.52 12.75
CA LEU A 117 23.81 -20.00 13.93
C LEU A 117 23.80 -21.54 13.99
N GLN A 118 22.66 -22.15 13.63
CA GLN A 118 22.45 -23.59 13.63
C GLN A 118 21.56 -24.03 12.47
N CYS A 119 22.02 -25.04 11.73
CA CYS A 119 21.30 -25.67 10.61
C CYS A 119 21.14 -27.18 10.89
N GLY A 120 20.29 -27.53 11.84
CA GLY A 120 20.21 -28.89 12.40
C GLY A 120 21.42 -29.16 13.30
N GLU A 121 22.14 -30.26 13.06
CA GLU A 121 23.34 -30.59 13.84
C GLU A 121 24.58 -29.75 13.44
N ALA A 122 24.50 -28.94 12.38
CA ALA A 122 25.63 -28.15 11.89
C ALA A 122 25.64 -26.74 12.49
N ASP A 123 26.78 -26.35 13.05
CA ASP A 123 27.03 -24.97 13.50
C ASP A 123 27.28 -24.03 12.31
N PHE A 124 27.25 -22.72 12.59
CA PHE A 124 27.67 -21.67 11.65
C PHE A 124 28.94 -22.02 10.87
N ALA A 125 28.86 -21.87 9.54
CA ALA A 125 29.93 -22.16 8.58
C ALA A 125 30.41 -23.63 8.55
N GLN A 126 29.61 -24.59 9.04
CA GLN A 126 29.86 -26.03 8.86
C GLN A 126 28.92 -26.65 7.83
N LEU A 127 29.33 -27.80 7.27
CA LEU A 127 28.50 -28.55 6.32
C LEU A 127 27.37 -29.27 7.06
N THR A 128 26.15 -29.17 6.54
CA THR A 128 24.99 -29.91 7.03
C THR A 128 25.14 -31.43 6.87
N ALA A 129 24.49 -32.19 7.74
CA ALA A 129 24.38 -33.64 7.60
C ALA A 129 23.62 -34.04 6.31
N GLU A 130 23.87 -35.25 5.80
CA GLU A 130 23.12 -35.83 4.68
C GLU A 130 21.62 -35.83 4.97
N GLY A 131 20.81 -35.44 3.98
CA GLY A 131 19.35 -35.37 4.10
C GLY A 131 18.78 -34.15 4.84
N ALA A 132 19.58 -33.35 5.56
CA ALA A 132 19.10 -32.21 6.35
C ALA A 132 18.39 -31.12 5.51
N ILE A 133 18.78 -31.00 4.24
CA ILE A 133 18.23 -30.06 3.29
C ILE A 133 17.48 -30.74 2.14
N ALA A 134 17.22 -32.05 2.19
CA ALA A 134 16.57 -32.76 1.08
C ALA A 134 15.12 -32.30 0.85
N GLY A 135 14.69 -32.28 -0.42
CA GLY A 135 13.30 -32.00 -0.80
C GLY A 135 12.92 -30.52 -0.88
N ASN A 136 13.88 -29.60 -0.72
CA ASN A 136 13.70 -28.18 -0.99
C ASN A 136 13.80 -27.89 -2.48
N THR A 137 12.99 -26.95 -2.96
CA THR A 137 13.08 -26.38 -4.31
C THR A 137 13.23 -24.87 -4.17
N PHE A 138 14.42 -24.36 -4.49
CA PHE A 138 14.66 -22.92 -4.56
C PHE A 138 14.33 -22.43 -5.95
N THR A 139 13.56 -21.36 -6.03
CA THR A 139 13.03 -20.85 -7.29
C THR A 139 13.38 -19.38 -7.46
N THR A 140 13.64 -19.00 -8.71
CA THR A 140 13.70 -17.59 -9.13
C THR A 140 13.16 -17.43 -10.54
N LEU A 141 12.76 -16.20 -10.87
CA LEU A 141 12.28 -15.80 -12.17
C LEU A 141 13.24 -14.77 -12.76
N GLY A 142 13.55 -14.89 -14.04
CA GLY A 142 14.29 -13.85 -14.75
C GLY A 142 14.10 -13.88 -16.25
N GLN A 143 14.40 -12.76 -16.88
CA GLN A 143 14.26 -12.61 -18.32
C GLN A 143 15.44 -13.25 -19.05
N LEU A 144 15.14 -14.09 -20.04
CA LEU A 144 16.12 -14.65 -20.97
C LEU A 144 15.79 -14.17 -22.38
N SER A 145 16.69 -13.39 -22.98
CA SER A 145 16.50 -12.82 -24.31
C SER A 145 17.78 -12.92 -25.14
N VAL A 146 17.73 -13.74 -26.19
CA VAL A 146 18.80 -13.87 -27.20
C VAL A 146 18.21 -13.85 -28.60
N ASP A 147 18.99 -13.37 -29.56
CA ASP A 147 18.59 -13.32 -30.96
C ASP A 147 18.42 -14.72 -31.56
N TYR A 148 17.54 -14.86 -32.55
CA TYR A 148 17.36 -16.12 -33.28
C TYR A 148 18.69 -16.57 -33.91
N GLY A 149 19.04 -17.84 -33.67
CA GLY A 149 20.30 -18.43 -34.14
C GLY A 149 21.52 -18.09 -33.29
N ASN A 150 21.33 -17.56 -32.07
CA ASN A 150 22.41 -17.43 -31.09
C ASN A 150 23.11 -18.79 -30.89
N THR A 151 24.44 -18.75 -30.84
CA THR A 151 25.29 -19.94 -30.79
C THR A 151 25.83 -20.14 -29.40
N ASN A 152 25.91 -21.39 -28.95
CA ASN A 152 26.61 -21.71 -27.70
C ASN A 152 28.07 -21.23 -27.79
N ASN A 153 28.40 -20.20 -27.02
CA ASN A 153 29.68 -19.51 -26.97
C ASN A 153 30.37 -19.66 -25.61
N GLY A 154 29.66 -20.18 -24.60
CA GLY A 154 30.17 -20.33 -23.24
C GLY A 154 30.28 -19.02 -22.45
N GLU A 155 29.61 -17.95 -22.90
CA GLU A 155 29.42 -16.69 -22.18
C GLU A 155 27.97 -16.62 -21.68
N GLU A 156 27.74 -16.09 -20.49
CA GLU A 156 26.40 -16.00 -19.91
C GLU A 156 25.51 -14.96 -20.61
N ASP A 157 24.30 -15.35 -21.01
CA ASP A 157 23.26 -14.45 -21.53
C ASP A 157 22.35 -13.91 -20.42
N ALA A 158 22.26 -14.61 -19.30
CA ALA A 158 21.53 -14.19 -18.12
C ALA A 158 22.22 -14.66 -16.83
N ILE A 159 22.11 -13.84 -15.78
CA ILE A 159 22.57 -14.17 -14.42
C ILE A 159 21.36 -14.28 -13.51
N LEU A 160 21.14 -15.46 -12.93
CA LEU A 160 20.00 -15.72 -12.05
C LEU A 160 20.46 -16.22 -10.68
N GLN A 161 19.83 -15.74 -9.62
CA GLN A 161 20.09 -16.19 -8.26
C GLN A 161 18.81 -16.73 -7.62
N ALA A 162 18.89 -17.96 -7.11
CA ALA A 162 17.82 -18.59 -6.36
C ALA A 162 18.15 -18.56 -4.86
N ASN A 163 17.21 -18.12 -4.03
CA ASN A 163 17.37 -18.04 -2.58
C ASN A 163 15.99 -18.16 -1.90
N ALA A 164 15.91 -18.04 -0.57
CA ALA A 164 14.61 -18.13 0.12
C ALA A 164 13.66 -17.01 -0.29
N LEU A 165 14.16 -15.77 -0.42
CA LEU A 165 13.36 -14.60 -0.77
C LEU A 165 12.79 -14.72 -2.19
N THR A 166 13.61 -15.07 -3.19
CA THR A 166 13.13 -15.27 -4.56
C THR A 166 12.14 -16.43 -4.65
N THR A 167 12.30 -17.46 -3.81
CA THR A 167 11.38 -18.61 -3.78
C THR A 167 10.00 -18.18 -3.28
N LEU A 168 9.92 -17.50 -2.14
CA LEU A 168 8.68 -16.99 -1.57
C LEU A 168 8.03 -15.93 -2.50
N ALA A 169 8.83 -15.02 -3.04
CA ALA A 169 8.36 -14.01 -4.00
C ALA A 169 7.81 -14.63 -5.29
N THR A 170 8.47 -15.69 -5.81
CA THR A 170 7.98 -16.40 -7.00
C THR A 170 6.63 -17.04 -6.72
N GLN A 171 6.44 -17.67 -5.57
CA GLN A 171 5.15 -18.30 -5.21
C GLN A 171 4.02 -17.28 -5.12
N LEU A 172 4.26 -16.12 -4.49
CA LEU A 172 3.30 -15.02 -4.44
C LEU A 172 2.95 -14.50 -5.84
N LEU A 173 3.95 -14.37 -6.72
CA LEU A 173 3.72 -13.91 -8.09
C LEU A 173 2.96 -14.95 -8.92
N GLU A 174 3.28 -16.24 -8.78
CA GLU A 174 2.53 -17.32 -9.44
C GLU A 174 1.07 -17.36 -8.99
N GLN A 175 0.81 -17.11 -7.71
CA GLN A 175 -0.55 -16.96 -7.18
C GLN A 175 -1.25 -15.76 -7.83
N GLN A 176 -0.64 -14.57 -7.82
CA GLN A 176 -1.20 -13.38 -8.46
C GLN A 176 -1.45 -13.58 -9.97
N ILE A 177 -0.56 -14.28 -10.68
CA ILE A 177 -0.75 -14.63 -12.10
C ILE A 177 -1.94 -15.57 -12.28
N SER A 178 -2.09 -16.57 -11.40
CA SER A 178 -3.26 -17.46 -11.38
C SER A 178 -4.56 -16.68 -11.12
N ASP A 179 -4.48 -15.61 -10.33
CA ASP A 179 -5.59 -14.72 -10.00
C ASP A 179 -5.80 -13.63 -11.07
N GLY A 180 -5.10 -13.70 -12.20
CA GLY A 180 -5.31 -12.86 -13.38
C GLY A 180 -4.28 -11.75 -13.60
N LYS A 181 -3.22 -11.66 -12.78
CA LYS A 181 -2.17 -10.64 -12.95
C LYS A 181 -1.48 -10.78 -14.31
N ASN A 182 -1.54 -9.69 -15.09
CA ASN A 182 -0.93 -9.64 -16.41
C ASN A 182 0.59 -9.45 -16.32
N VAL A 183 1.35 -10.44 -16.79
CA VAL A 183 2.81 -10.42 -16.89
C VAL A 183 3.30 -10.73 -18.31
N SER A 184 2.47 -10.44 -19.30
CA SER A 184 2.70 -10.85 -20.70
C SER A 184 3.89 -10.19 -21.39
N THR A 185 4.41 -9.08 -20.84
CA THR A 185 5.61 -8.40 -21.33
C THR A 185 6.72 -8.38 -20.27
N PRO A 186 8.00 -8.27 -20.67
CA PRO A 186 9.12 -8.19 -19.73
C PRO A 186 8.99 -7.03 -18.72
N GLU A 187 8.46 -5.89 -19.15
CA GLU A 187 8.26 -4.71 -18.29
C GLU A 187 7.20 -4.96 -17.22
N LEU A 188 6.09 -5.61 -17.61
CA LEU A 188 5.04 -6.02 -16.66
C LEU A 188 5.56 -7.07 -15.69
N MET A 189 6.41 -7.99 -16.15
CA MET A 189 7.06 -8.97 -15.29
C MET A 189 7.97 -8.28 -14.26
N VAL A 190 8.82 -7.33 -14.68
CA VAL A 190 9.71 -6.59 -13.77
C VAL A 190 8.92 -5.80 -12.73
N LEU A 191 7.82 -5.14 -13.13
CA LEU A 191 6.94 -4.44 -12.20
C LEU A 191 6.28 -5.41 -11.22
N ALA A 192 5.76 -6.54 -11.72
CA ALA A 192 5.14 -7.55 -10.89
C ALA A 192 6.13 -8.14 -9.87
N GLN A 193 7.37 -8.36 -10.29
CA GLN A 193 8.49 -8.77 -9.44
C GLN A 193 8.81 -7.71 -8.37
N SER A 194 8.80 -6.42 -8.71
CA SER A 194 9.02 -5.35 -7.74
C SER A 194 7.88 -5.28 -6.72
N GLN A 195 6.63 -5.27 -7.17
CA GLN A 195 5.45 -5.19 -6.29
C GLN A 195 5.36 -6.38 -5.33
N VAL A 196 5.63 -7.60 -5.83
CA VAL A 196 5.60 -8.79 -4.97
C VAL A 196 6.79 -8.81 -4.00
N SER A 197 7.92 -8.20 -4.40
CA SER A 197 9.08 -8.03 -3.52
C SER A 197 8.78 -7.07 -2.39
N ASP A 198 8.17 -5.93 -2.68
CA ASP A 198 7.75 -4.96 -1.66
C ASP A 198 6.73 -5.60 -0.69
N LEU A 199 5.73 -6.32 -1.22
CA LEU A 199 4.78 -7.09 -0.40
C LEU A 199 5.47 -8.14 0.48
N LEU A 200 6.39 -8.94 -0.09
CA LEU A 200 7.12 -9.95 0.66
C LEU A 200 7.99 -9.32 1.75
N LEU A 201 8.73 -8.26 1.45
CA LEU A 201 9.61 -7.61 2.42
C LEU A 201 8.79 -6.98 3.55
N ARG A 202 7.62 -6.39 3.23
CA ARG A 202 6.68 -5.91 4.23
C ARG A 202 6.08 -7.01 5.10
N LEU A 203 5.71 -8.16 4.51
CA LEU A 203 5.32 -9.37 5.26
C LEU A 203 6.42 -9.79 6.24
N LEU A 204 7.68 -9.71 5.81
CA LEU A 204 8.86 -10.03 6.63
C LEU A 204 9.28 -8.93 7.60
N GLY A 205 8.50 -7.86 7.74
CA GLY A 205 8.78 -6.77 8.69
C GLY A 205 9.74 -5.71 8.18
N TRP A 206 10.03 -5.66 6.88
CA TRP A 206 10.88 -4.61 6.29
C TRP A 206 10.06 -3.65 5.43
N ASN A 207 9.88 -2.43 5.92
CA ASN A 207 9.25 -1.35 5.15
C ASN A 207 10.23 -0.75 4.14
N THR A 208 9.97 -0.97 2.86
CA THR A 208 10.75 -0.45 1.74
C THR A 208 9.84 -0.18 0.55
N SER A 209 10.22 0.76 -0.29
CA SER A 209 9.62 0.97 -1.61
C SER A 209 10.62 0.63 -2.72
N ASN A 210 10.12 0.19 -3.88
CA ASN A 210 10.92 -0.07 -5.08
C ASN A 210 12.05 -1.09 -4.87
N SER A 211 11.83 -2.09 -4.03
CA SER A 211 12.74 -3.21 -3.86
C SER A 211 12.38 -4.34 -4.82
N ASN A 212 13.39 -5.03 -5.35
CA ASN A 212 13.17 -6.18 -6.21
C ASN A 212 14.14 -7.30 -5.82
N VAL A 213 13.63 -8.33 -5.13
CA VAL A 213 14.44 -9.45 -4.63
C VAL A 213 14.95 -10.35 -5.75
N PHE A 214 14.40 -10.23 -6.96
CA PHE A 214 14.85 -10.99 -8.14
C PHE A 214 16.10 -10.40 -8.79
N THR A 215 16.34 -9.10 -8.60
CA THR A 215 17.48 -8.39 -9.21
C THR A 215 18.49 -7.89 -8.19
N THR A 216 18.08 -7.69 -6.93
CA THR A 216 19.01 -7.28 -5.87
C THR A 216 19.88 -8.46 -5.44
N PRO A 217 21.21 -8.35 -5.49
CA PRO A 217 22.10 -9.45 -5.10
C PRO A 217 21.91 -9.86 -3.63
N VAL A 218 21.92 -11.16 -3.37
CA VAL A 218 22.02 -11.74 -2.03
C VAL A 218 23.37 -12.42 -1.89
N ILE A 219 24.07 -12.12 -0.79
CA ILE A 219 25.39 -12.62 -0.45
C ILE A 219 25.26 -13.72 0.60
N GLY A 220 26.01 -14.81 0.48
CA GLY A 220 26.00 -15.88 1.46
C GLY A 220 26.53 -15.41 2.82
N ALA A 221 25.69 -15.43 3.86
CA ALA A 221 26.04 -14.94 5.19
C ALA A 221 26.83 -15.94 6.05
N ASN A 222 27.52 -16.89 5.43
CA ASN A 222 28.29 -17.92 6.13
C ASN A 222 29.71 -17.49 6.54
N LYS A 223 30.17 -16.30 6.13
CA LYS A 223 31.45 -15.69 6.54
C LYS A 223 31.47 -14.20 6.23
N LEU A 224 32.14 -13.40 7.07
CA LEU A 224 32.17 -11.95 6.95
C LEU A 224 32.83 -11.48 5.64
N GLU A 225 33.85 -12.20 5.17
CA GLU A 225 34.63 -11.81 3.98
C GLU A 225 33.80 -11.82 2.70
N ASN A 226 32.65 -12.50 2.68
CA ASN A 226 31.75 -12.46 1.53
C ASN A 226 31.15 -11.07 1.29
N PHE A 227 31.07 -10.23 2.32
CA PHE A 227 30.52 -8.89 2.24
C PHE A 227 31.55 -7.81 1.89
N ILE A 228 32.83 -8.17 1.76
CA ILE A 228 33.89 -7.22 1.44
C ILE A 228 33.94 -7.01 -0.08
N VAL A 229 33.67 -5.78 -0.54
CA VAL A 229 33.69 -5.42 -1.97
C VAL A 229 34.96 -4.65 -2.36
N GLY A 230 35.68 -4.09 -1.39
CA GLY A 230 36.89 -3.32 -1.63
C GLY A 230 37.65 -2.94 -0.37
N GLU A 231 38.76 -2.23 -0.56
CA GLU A 231 39.52 -1.56 0.49
C GLU A 231 39.78 -0.12 0.03
N ASN A 232 39.38 0.87 0.83
CA ASN A 232 39.71 2.26 0.59
C ASN A 232 40.91 2.66 1.46
N CYS A 233 41.99 3.12 0.85
CA CYS A 233 43.23 3.46 1.56
C CYS A 233 43.56 4.94 1.39
N GLU A 234 43.52 5.68 2.49
CA GLU A 234 43.87 7.10 2.54
C GLU A 234 45.19 7.31 3.27
N GLU A 235 46.02 8.23 2.78
CA GLU A 235 47.26 8.61 3.44
C GLU A 235 46.97 9.69 4.48
N ASN A 236 47.22 9.40 5.76
CA ASN A 236 46.98 10.35 6.83
C ASN A 236 48.02 11.49 6.82
N ASP A 237 47.79 12.54 7.62
CA ASP A 237 48.67 13.71 7.74
C ASP A 237 50.14 13.40 8.11
N SER A 238 50.44 12.16 8.53
CA SER A 238 51.78 11.68 8.87
C SER A 238 52.45 10.89 7.74
N GLY A 239 51.80 10.74 6.58
CA GLY A 239 52.30 9.93 5.45
C GLY A 239 52.11 8.43 5.64
N GLU A 240 51.21 8.02 6.52
CA GLU A 240 50.90 6.61 6.80
C GLU A 240 49.58 6.23 6.13
N GLN A 241 49.59 5.12 5.40
CA GLN A 241 48.44 4.63 4.68
C GLN A 241 47.47 3.92 5.65
N VAL A 242 46.27 4.48 5.81
CA VAL A 242 45.18 3.93 6.62
C VAL A 242 44.12 3.39 5.68
N CYS A 243 43.86 2.09 5.74
CA CYS A 243 42.85 1.43 4.91
C CYS A 243 41.60 1.11 5.73
N SER A 244 40.42 1.40 5.17
CA SER A 244 39.12 0.94 5.65
C SER A 244 38.55 -0.09 4.68
N ILE A 245 37.93 -1.13 5.22
CA ILE A 245 37.24 -2.16 4.43
C ILE A 245 35.95 -1.55 3.89
N GLU A 246 35.70 -1.73 2.60
CA GLU A 246 34.43 -1.39 1.96
C GLU A 246 33.55 -2.63 1.93
N TYR A 247 32.42 -2.55 2.62
CA TYR A 247 31.39 -3.59 2.63
C TYR A 247 30.38 -3.36 1.50
N ALA A 248 29.64 -4.40 1.13
CA ALA A 248 28.47 -4.28 0.27
C ALA A 248 27.48 -3.24 0.83
N ASP A 249 26.63 -2.68 -0.04
CA ASP A 249 25.65 -1.69 0.39
C ASP A 249 24.70 -2.27 1.46
N GLU A 250 24.21 -1.39 2.34
CA GLU A 250 23.41 -1.80 3.49
C GLU A 250 22.16 -2.60 3.08
N LYS A 251 21.53 -2.27 1.95
CA LYS A 251 20.35 -2.99 1.44
C LYS A 251 20.70 -4.43 1.07
N THR A 252 21.80 -4.64 0.35
CA THR A 252 22.35 -5.97 0.04
C THR A 252 22.67 -6.75 1.32
N ILE A 253 23.28 -6.11 2.31
CA ILE A 253 23.58 -6.74 3.61
C ILE A 253 22.29 -7.19 4.33
N LYS A 254 21.31 -6.31 4.46
CA LYS A 254 20.04 -6.59 5.14
C LYS A 254 19.27 -7.72 4.45
N LEU A 255 19.17 -7.70 3.12
CA LEU A 255 18.57 -8.81 2.34
C LEU A 255 19.31 -10.13 2.56
N SER A 256 20.63 -10.09 2.67
CA SER A 256 21.46 -11.27 2.90
C SER A 256 21.23 -11.89 4.28
N LEU A 257 21.15 -11.07 5.33
CA LEU A 257 20.83 -11.53 6.68
C LEU A 257 19.37 -12.01 6.79
N LEU A 258 18.44 -11.31 6.14
CA LEU A 258 17.04 -11.73 6.08
C LEU A 258 16.87 -13.06 5.35
N ASN A 259 17.57 -13.27 4.23
CA ASN A 259 17.62 -14.55 3.54
C ASN A 259 18.26 -15.64 4.40
N ALA A 260 19.34 -15.32 5.12
CA ALA A 260 20.05 -16.23 6.02
C ALA A 260 19.14 -16.74 7.16
N SER A 261 18.26 -15.89 7.69
CA SER A 261 17.32 -16.23 8.77
C SER A 261 16.55 -17.55 8.56
N PHE A 262 16.16 -17.84 7.31
CA PHE A 262 15.45 -19.07 6.93
C PHE A 262 16.28 -20.36 7.01
N ALA A 263 17.58 -20.29 7.35
CA ALA A 263 18.43 -21.47 7.56
C ALA A 263 18.54 -21.85 9.04
N GLN A 264 17.92 -21.07 9.93
CA GLN A 264 17.92 -21.37 11.35
C GLN A 264 16.91 -22.50 11.64
N PHE A 265 17.41 -23.67 11.99
CA PHE A 265 16.57 -24.79 12.45
C PHE A 265 17.33 -25.72 13.39
N ASN A 266 16.61 -26.39 14.29
CA ASN A 266 17.20 -27.33 15.26
C ASN A 266 17.21 -28.79 14.75
N ASP A 267 17.77 -29.71 15.53
CA ASP A 267 17.94 -31.14 15.20
C ASP A 267 16.64 -31.93 14.94
N THR A 268 15.47 -31.34 15.24
CA THR A 268 14.16 -31.97 15.00
C THR A 268 13.44 -31.44 13.77
N GLN A 269 13.99 -30.40 13.14
CA GLN A 269 13.45 -29.72 11.97
C GLN A 269 14.35 -29.96 10.75
N THR A 270 13.82 -29.64 9.57
CA THR A 270 14.61 -29.56 8.34
C THR A 270 14.42 -28.19 7.71
N LEU A 271 15.33 -27.81 6.79
CA LEU A 271 15.17 -26.58 6.02
C LEU A 271 13.81 -26.52 5.29
N LYS A 272 13.32 -27.69 4.85
CA LYS A 272 12.00 -27.81 4.22
C LYS A 272 10.88 -27.40 5.17
N THR A 273 10.92 -27.86 6.41
CA THR A 273 9.87 -27.48 7.38
C THR A 273 9.87 -26.00 7.70
N VAL A 274 11.03 -25.33 7.68
CA VAL A 274 11.12 -23.87 7.87
C VAL A 274 10.49 -23.13 6.70
N LEU A 275 10.87 -23.45 5.47
CA LEU A 275 10.33 -22.79 4.28
C LEU A 275 8.83 -23.07 4.09
N ASP A 276 8.38 -24.30 4.34
CA ASP A 276 6.95 -24.64 4.28
C ASP A 276 6.14 -23.86 5.33
N SER A 277 6.69 -23.69 6.55
CA SER A 277 6.03 -22.90 7.61
C SER A 277 5.97 -21.41 7.29
N ALA A 278 7.07 -20.85 6.75
CA ALA A 278 7.10 -19.47 6.29
C ALA A 278 6.06 -19.21 5.19
N GLN A 279 5.98 -20.11 4.21
CA GLN A 279 4.97 -20.04 3.15
C GLN A 279 3.54 -20.10 3.72
N GLN A 280 3.28 -21.02 4.66
CA GLN A 280 1.97 -21.13 5.29
C GLN A 280 1.60 -19.84 6.04
N ASN A 281 2.51 -19.29 6.84
CA ASN A 281 2.26 -18.07 7.59
C ASN A 281 2.04 -16.86 6.66
N ILE A 282 2.76 -16.78 5.54
CA ILE A 282 2.52 -15.74 4.52
C ILE A 282 1.09 -15.84 3.97
N GLN A 283 0.63 -17.04 3.63
CA GLN A 283 -0.72 -17.23 3.09
C GLN A 283 -1.80 -16.88 4.12
N LEU A 284 -1.60 -17.25 5.39
CA LEU A 284 -2.50 -16.89 6.48
C LEU A 284 -2.49 -15.38 6.74
N ALA A 285 -1.32 -14.75 6.76
CA ALA A 285 -1.19 -13.31 6.94
C ALA A 285 -1.87 -12.50 5.83
N LEU A 286 -1.77 -12.95 4.58
CA LEU A 286 -2.52 -12.36 3.46
C LEU A 286 -4.03 -12.58 3.54
N ALA A 287 -4.48 -13.55 4.34
CA ALA A 287 -5.86 -13.76 4.73
C ALA A 287 -6.18 -13.12 6.10
N GLU A 288 -5.43 -12.07 6.47
CA GLU A 288 -5.63 -11.23 7.65
C GLU A 288 -5.41 -11.93 9.01
N ASP A 289 -4.69 -13.06 9.04
CA ASP A 289 -4.26 -13.71 10.28
C ASP A 289 -3.03 -13.00 10.88
N SER A 290 -3.29 -12.11 11.85
CA SER A 290 -2.26 -11.33 12.54
C SER A 290 -1.28 -12.20 13.35
N VAL A 291 -1.73 -13.36 13.88
CA VAL A 291 -0.88 -14.28 14.64
C VAL A 291 0.13 -14.97 13.72
N ALA A 292 -0.32 -15.35 12.52
CA ALA A 292 0.57 -15.93 11.51
C ALA A 292 1.63 -14.92 11.04
N LEU A 293 1.23 -13.65 10.86
CA LEU A 293 2.13 -12.55 10.52
C LEU A 293 3.19 -12.31 11.60
N GLU A 294 2.78 -12.20 12.86
CA GLU A 294 3.69 -12.06 14.00
C GLU A 294 4.64 -13.25 14.10
N THR A 295 4.13 -14.48 13.95
CA THR A 295 4.94 -15.70 14.00
C THR A 295 6.02 -15.71 12.92
N LEU A 296 5.68 -15.30 11.68
CA LEU A 296 6.64 -15.20 10.58
C LEU A 296 7.77 -14.23 10.92
N ARG A 297 7.43 -13.03 11.41
CA ARG A 297 8.40 -11.97 11.70
C ARG A 297 9.25 -12.29 12.92
N GLN A 298 8.64 -12.79 14.00
CA GLN A 298 9.37 -13.17 15.20
C GLN A 298 10.39 -14.26 14.90
N THR A 299 10.03 -15.23 14.05
CA THR A 299 10.96 -16.29 13.63
C THR A 299 12.18 -15.72 12.89
N ALA A 300 11.97 -14.78 11.97
CA ALA A 300 13.06 -14.12 11.25
C ALA A 300 13.90 -13.23 12.17
N PHE A 301 13.25 -12.43 13.02
CA PHE A 301 13.86 -11.55 14.01
C PHE A 301 14.78 -12.34 14.97
N ASP A 302 14.28 -13.44 15.54
CA ASP A 302 15.04 -14.28 16.48
C ASP A 302 16.28 -14.88 15.80
N ALA A 303 16.13 -15.35 14.55
CA ALA A 303 17.23 -15.91 13.79
C ALA A 303 18.31 -14.87 13.45
N ILE A 304 17.93 -13.64 13.10
CA ILE A 304 18.86 -12.54 12.81
C ILE A 304 19.54 -12.05 14.09
N SER A 305 18.81 -11.99 15.20
CA SER A 305 19.31 -11.55 16.51
C SER A 305 20.47 -12.41 17.00
N ILE A 306 20.42 -13.72 16.73
CA ILE A 306 21.47 -14.67 17.14
C ILE A 306 22.51 -14.93 16.05
N HIS A 307 22.36 -14.31 14.87
CA HIS A 307 23.24 -14.60 13.73
C HIS A 307 24.65 -14.01 13.94
N PRO A 308 25.74 -14.80 13.80
CA PRO A 308 27.09 -14.37 14.17
C PRO A 308 27.63 -13.13 13.44
N LEU A 309 27.09 -12.81 12.25
CA LEU A 309 27.54 -11.66 11.45
C LEU A 309 26.73 -10.38 11.69
N THR A 310 25.57 -10.42 12.35
CA THR A 310 24.68 -9.24 12.47
C THR A 310 25.40 -8.08 13.16
N GLU A 311 25.95 -8.34 14.35
CA GLU A 311 26.73 -7.35 15.10
C GLU A 311 28.05 -6.99 14.39
N GLN A 312 28.69 -7.95 13.72
CA GLN A 312 29.96 -7.71 12.99
C GLN A 312 29.79 -6.77 11.78
N LEU A 313 28.60 -6.76 11.20
CA LEU A 313 28.22 -5.87 10.10
C LEU A 313 27.62 -4.54 10.61
N GLY A 314 27.64 -4.32 11.94
CA GLY A 314 27.17 -3.07 12.56
C GLY A 314 25.65 -2.91 12.56
N LEU A 315 24.89 -4.02 12.50
CA LEU A 315 23.43 -4.02 12.45
C LEU A 315 22.83 -4.66 13.70
N SER A 316 21.54 -4.41 13.91
CA SER A 316 20.66 -5.08 14.87
C SER A 316 19.52 -5.78 14.11
N ALA A 317 18.79 -6.69 14.79
CA ALA A 317 17.68 -7.39 14.16
C ALA A 317 16.48 -6.48 13.87
N ASP A 318 16.20 -5.53 14.76
CA ASP A 318 15.18 -4.48 14.62
C ASP A 318 15.45 -3.56 13.43
N ALA A 319 16.72 -3.34 13.05
CA ALA A 319 17.08 -2.58 11.85
C ALA A 319 16.74 -3.31 10.53
N ILE A 320 16.30 -4.57 10.59
CA ILE A 320 16.00 -5.45 9.45
C ILE A 320 14.54 -5.93 9.49
N VAL A 321 14.04 -6.31 10.67
CA VAL A 321 12.69 -6.86 10.88
C VAL A 321 11.99 -6.08 11.97
N ASP A 322 11.03 -5.26 11.56
CA ASP A 322 10.01 -4.66 12.41
C ASP A 322 8.84 -5.64 12.56
N VAL A 323 8.73 -6.23 13.75
CA VAL A 323 7.68 -7.19 14.08
C VAL A 323 6.28 -6.54 14.06
N SER A 324 6.21 -5.24 14.38
CA SER A 324 4.97 -4.45 14.50
C SER A 324 4.48 -3.84 13.18
N LEU A 325 5.28 -3.90 12.12
CA LEU A 325 4.99 -3.24 10.84
C LEU A 325 3.59 -3.57 10.31
N SER A 326 2.70 -2.60 10.10
CA SER A 326 1.40 -2.92 9.49
C SER A 326 1.57 -3.55 8.10
N LEU A 327 0.88 -4.66 7.82
CA LEU A 327 0.94 -5.36 6.54
C LEU A 327 0.26 -4.57 5.42
N PHE A 328 -0.88 -3.98 5.72
CA PHE A 328 -1.62 -3.14 4.79
C PHE A 328 -1.43 -1.69 5.19
N ASP A 329 -1.27 -0.82 4.20
CA ASP A 329 -1.50 0.60 4.46
C ASP A 329 -2.96 0.72 4.86
N GLU A 330 -3.21 1.26 6.06
CA GLU A 330 -4.57 1.63 6.40
C GLU A 330 -5.10 2.53 5.29
N ALA A 331 -6.33 2.29 4.86
CA ALA A 331 -7.03 3.25 4.05
C ALA A 331 -6.91 4.60 4.77
N VAL A 332 -6.16 5.54 4.18
CA VAL A 332 -6.18 6.91 4.68
C VAL A 332 -7.64 7.31 4.56
N SER A 333 -8.31 7.43 5.71
CA SER A 333 -9.64 8.01 5.75
C SER A 333 -9.49 9.41 5.16
N THR A 334 -9.84 9.57 3.88
CA THR A 334 -9.82 10.85 3.16
C THR A 334 -10.93 11.78 3.67
N GLY A 335 -11.54 11.42 4.80
CA GLY A 335 -12.76 12.00 5.30
C GLY A 335 -13.93 11.72 4.35
N PRO A 336 -15.02 12.47 4.50
CA PRO A 336 -16.17 12.38 3.62
C PRO A 336 -15.81 12.84 2.21
N LEU A 337 -16.30 12.07 1.24
CA LEU A 337 -16.15 12.32 -0.19
C LEU A 337 -17.45 12.87 -0.79
N GLN A 338 -17.32 13.52 -1.95
CA GLN A 338 -18.42 14.03 -2.74
C GLN A 338 -18.13 13.90 -4.23
N GLU A 339 -19.18 13.68 -5.02
CA GLU A 339 -19.11 13.72 -6.47
C GLU A 339 -18.73 15.12 -6.95
N VAL A 340 -17.72 15.18 -7.83
CA VAL A 340 -17.24 16.41 -8.47
C VAL A 340 -17.86 16.59 -9.85
N THR A 341 -18.08 15.51 -10.60
CA THR A 341 -18.70 15.54 -11.95
C THR A 341 -20.23 15.67 -11.91
N THR A 342 -20.75 16.56 -11.06
CA THR A 342 -22.19 16.87 -11.02
C THR A 342 -22.58 17.76 -12.20
N GLN A 343 -23.86 17.75 -12.56
CA GLN A 343 -24.39 18.64 -13.60
C GLN A 343 -24.11 20.12 -13.32
N GLU A 344 -24.10 20.53 -12.05
CA GLU A 344 -23.78 21.89 -11.63
C GLU A 344 -22.31 22.24 -11.93
N ASN A 345 -21.37 21.41 -11.51
CA ASN A 345 -19.94 21.65 -11.69
C ASN A 345 -19.51 21.56 -13.16
N LEU A 346 -20.15 20.69 -13.94
CA LEU A 346 -19.90 20.53 -15.37
C LEU A 346 -20.55 21.62 -16.24
N THR A 347 -21.44 22.44 -15.67
CA THR A 347 -22.08 23.54 -16.42
C THR A 347 -21.04 24.61 -16.78
N GLY A 348 -20.68 24.66 -18.07
CA GLY A 348 -19.67 25.58 -18.59
C GLY A 348 -18.25 25.04 -18.57
N ALA A 349 -18.04 23.78 -18.17
CA ALA A 349 -16.77 23.10 -18.34
C ALA A 349 -16.41 22.95 -19.82
N VAL A 350 -15.11 22.95 -20.11
CA VAL A 350 -14.57 22.73 -21.45
C VAL A 350 -13.89 21.37 -21.50
N TYR A 351 -14.21 20.58 -22.53
CA TYR A 351 -13.64 19.25 -22.74
C TYR A 351 -12.71 19.30 -23.94
N THR A 352 -11.47 18.87 -23.75
CA THR A 352 -10.50 18.74 -24.83
C THR A 352 -9.84 17.38 -24.79
N ALA A 353 -9.37 16.91 -25.94
CA ALA A 353 -8.67 15.63 -26.05
C ALA A 353 -7.67 15.70 -27.20
N ARG A 354 -6.72 14.75 -27.22
CA ARG A 354 -5.74 14.61 -28.30
C ARG A 354 -6.40 14.55 -29.66
N ASN A 355 -7.42 13.70 -29.80
CA ASN A 355 -8.14 13.46 -31.03
C ASN A 355 -9.58 13.00 -30.74
N ALA A 356 -10.45 13.10 -31.74
CA ALA A 356 -11.78 12.50 -31.76
C ALA A 356 -12.11 12.08 -33.19
N ILE A 357 -12.64 10.87 -33.38
CA ILE A 357 -12.98 10.39 -34.72
C ILE A 357 -14.19 11.13 -35.34
N SER A 358 -15.09 11.66 -34.51
CA SER A 358 -16.25 12.47 -34.93
C SER A 358 -16.85 13.27 -33.77
N ASP A 359 -17.71 14.24 -34.07
CA ASP A 359 -18.50 15.00 -33.06
C ASP A 359 -19.43 14.09 -32.23
N ALA A 360 -19.77 12.90 -32.71
CA ALA A 360 -20.59 11.94 -31.97
C ALA A 360 -19.77 11.17 -30.91
N GLU A 361 -18.44 11.20 -31.02
CA GLU A 361 -17.49 10.47 -30.17
C GLU A 361 -16.35 11.39 -29.69
N ASP A 362 -16.72 12.64 -29.39
CA ASP A 362 -15.81 13.67 -28.89
C ASP A 362 -15.55 13.56 -27.38
N ALA A 363 -14.67 14.41 -26.85
CA ALA A 363 -14.25 14.37 -25.45
C ALA A 363 -15.44 14.56 -24.47
N ALA A 364 -16.49 15.28 -24.86
CA ALA A 364 -17.64 15.53 -24.00
C ALA A 364 -18.41 14.23 -23.68
N LYS A 365 -18.29 13.20 -24.53
CA LYS A 365 -18.93 11.90 -24.33
C LYS A 365 -18.35 11.10 -23.18
N ALA A 366 -17.12 11.38 -22.78
CA ALA A 366 -16.53 10.77 -21.61
C ALA A 366 -16.92 11.47 -20.30
N PHE A 367 -17.78 12.50 -20.32
CA PHE A 367 -18.17 13.25 -19.12
C PHE A 367 -19.68 13.55 -19.07
N ASP A 368 -20.48 12.83 -19.85
CA ASP A 368 -21.93 13.07 -19.95
C ASP A 368 -22.79 12.09 -19.12
N SER A 369 -22.15 11.21 -18.34
CA SER A 369 -22.80 10.20 -17.51
C SER A 369 -23.70 9.24 -18.30
N ASN A 370 -23.42 9.06 -19.59
CA ASN A 370 -24.16 8.15 -20.46
C ASN A 370 -23.24 7.06 -21.02
N ILE A 371 -23.34 5.86 -20.47
CA ILE A 371 -22.55 4.69 -20.87
C ILE A 371 -22.84 4.18 -22.30
N ASP A 372 -23.88 4.68 -22.96
CA ASP A 372 -24.15 4.34 -24.38
C ASP A 372 -23.35 5.22 -25.35
N THR A 373 -22.73 6.29 -24.87
CA THR A 373 -21.82 7.17 -25.64
C THR A 373 -20.37 6.95 -25.23
N LYS A 374 -19.43 7.42 -26.05
CA LYS A 374 -18.00 7.27 -25.80
C LYS A 374 -17.16 8.33 -26.49
N TRP A 375 -16.00 8.62 -25.91
CA TRP A 375 -14.90 9.25 -26.61
C TRP A 375 -14.09 8.19 -27.37
N LEU A 376 -13.70 8.46 -28.61
CA LEU A 376 -12.87 7.58 -29.43
C LEU A 376 -11.72 8.37 -30.09
N ASP A 377 -10.51 8.16 -29.57
CA ASP A 377 -9.27 8.71 -30.09
C ASP A 377 -8.65 7.74 -31.09
N HIS A 378 -8.30 8.25 -32.27
CA HIS A 378 -7.68 7.47 -33.34
C HIS A 378 -6.26 7.88 -33.71
N ASN A 379 -5.67 8.83 -32.96
CA ASN A 379 -4.31 9.33 -33.12
C ASN A 379 -3.92 9.71 -34.56
N ASP A 380 -4.86 10.18 -35.39
CA ASP A 380 -4.65 10.37 -36.83
C ASP A 380 -4.01 9.14 -37.54
N TRP A 381 -4.27 7.95 -37.01
CA TRP A 381 -3.72 6.66 -37.46
C TRP A 381 -2.20 6.53 -37.29
N LEU A 382 -1.58 7.30 -36.38
CA LEU A 382 -0.14 7.29 -36.12
C LEU A 382 0.34 6.16 -35.20
N GLY A 383 -0.58 5.43 -34.56
CA GLY A 383 -0.29 4.26 -33.73
C GLY A 383 -0.85 4.36 -32.31
N ALA A 384 -0.50 3.37 -31.49
CA ALA A 384 -0.92 3.29 -30.10
C ALA A 384 -0.39 4.46 -29.26
N PRO A 385 -1.05 4.80 -28.13
CA PRO A 385 -0.45 5.69 -27.14
C PRO A 385 0.90 5.16 -26.65
N THR A 386 1.83 6.08 -26.34
CA THR A 386 3.13 5.79 -25.71
C THR A 386 3.43 6.85 -24.63
N GLU A 387 4.46 6.66 -23.81
CA GLU A 387 4.94 7.69 -22.87
C GLU A 387 5.34 9.00 -23.58
N GLU A 388 5.95 8.91 -24.76
CA GLU A 388 6.36 10.07 -25.57
C GLU A 388 5.19 10.74 -26.32
N SER A 389 4.10 10.00 -26.55
CA SER A 389 2.91 10.48 -27.27
C SER A 389 1.63 9.89 -26.67
N PRO A 390 1.25 10.29 -25.45
CA PRO A 390 0.08 9.73 -24.78
C PRO A 390 -1.20 10.12 -25.52
N SER A 391 -2.21 9.25 -25.44
CA SER A 391 -3.60 9.66 -25.68
C SER A 391 -4.06 10.45 -24.46
N TRP A 392 -4.57 11.64 -24.64
CA TRP A 392 -4.97 12.47 -23.51
C TRP A 392 -6.38 12.99 -23.66
N ILE A 393 -7.08 13.08 -22.54
CA ILE A 393 -8.38 13.71 -22.39
C ILE A 393 -8.36 14.62 -21.17
N GLN A 394 -9.04 15.75 -21.26
CA GLN A 394 -9.00 16.81 -20.27
C GLN A 394 -10.38 17.43 -20.07
N VAL A 395 -10.66 17.75 -18.81
CA VAL A 395 -11.76 18.62 -18.40
C VAL A 395 -11.20 19.87 -17.73
N ASP A 396 -11.67 21.02 -18.18
CA ASP A 396 -11.41 22.33 -17.58
C ASP A 396 -12.68 22.81 -16.89
N PHE A 397 -12.68 22.78 -15.56
CA PHE A 397 -13.81 23.26 -14.76
C PHE A 397 -13.87 24.79 -14.72
N PRO A 398 -15.07 25.39 -14.63
CA PRO A 398 -15.23 26.84 -14.44
C PRO A 398 -14.60 27.34 -13.13
N SER A 399 -14.59 26.50 -12.11
CA SER A 399 -13.98 26.73 -10.79
C SER A 399 -13.08 25.56 -10.40
N PRO A 400 -12.02 25.78 -9.59
CA PRO A 400 -11.17 24.68 -9.12
C PRO A 400 -11.94 23.71 -8.21
N HIS A 401 -11.76 22.41 -8.40
CA HIS A 401 -12.29 21.34 -7.55
C HIS A 401 -11.17 20.42 -7.09
N ALA A 402 -11.30 19.83 -5.90
CA ALA A 402 -10.39 18.78 -5.45
C ALA A 402 -10.93 17.42 -5.90
N VAL A 403 -10.06 16.55 -6.37
CA VAL A 403 -10.38 15.20 -6.86
C VAL A 403 -9.35 14.25 -6.28
N SER A 404 -9.82 13.16 -5.68
CA SER A 404 -9.03 12.08 -5.07
C SER A 404 -9.39 10.71 -5.64
N SER A 405 -10.34 10.63 -6.56
CA SER A 405 -10.68 9.38 -7.22
C SER A 405 -11.29 9.63 -8.60
N LEU A 406 -10.92 8.79 -9.57
CA LEU A 406 -11.54 8.72 -10.88
C LEU A 406 -12.28 7.40 -11.05
N PHE A 407 -13.49 7.47 -11.57
CA PHE A 407 -14.25 6.29 -11.98
C PHE A 407 -14.33 6.28 -13.51
N ILE A 408 -13.64 5.33 -14.12
CA ILE A 408 -13.57 5.19 -15.58
C ILE A 408 -14.45 4.01 -15.99
N THR A 409 -15.29 4.22 -17.00
CA THR A 409 -16.14 3.18 -17.59
C THR A 409 -15.62 2.79 -18.97
N SER A 410 -15.31 1.51 -19.18
CA SER A 410 -14.92 0.99 -20.50
C SER A 410 -16.06 1.16 -21.51
N ALA A 411 -15.77 1.49 -22.77
CA ALA A 411 -16.82 1.68 -23.79
C ALA A 411 -17.47 0.34 -24.23
N ASN A 412 -18.13 0.30 -25.39
CA ASN A 412 -18.85 -0.89 -25.88
C ASN A 412 -18.13 -1.73 -26.97
N ASP A 413 -17.06 -1.24 -27.61
CA ASP A 413 -16.55 -1.90 -28.84
C ASP A 413 -15.53 -3.02 -28.63
N ALA A 414 -14.39 -2.72 -28.00
CA ALA A 414 -13.16 -3.52 -28.15
C ALA A 414 -12.21 -3.37 -26.95
N PRO A 415 -11.90 -4.46 -26.21
CA PRO A 415 -11.09 -4.42 -24.99
C PRO A 415 -9.65 -3.94 -25.21
N GLU A 416 -9.10 -4.07 -26.40
CA GLU A 416 -7.75 -3.62 -26.75
C GLU A 416 -7.60 -2.09 -26.73
N ARG A 417 -8.72 -1.35 -26.75
CA ARG A 417 -8.72 0.12 -26.77
C ARG A 417 -8.89 0.75 -25.40
N ASP A 418 -9.10 -0.06 -24.36
CA ASP A 418 -9.27 0.45 -23.01
C ASP A 418 -7.89 0.82 -22.41
N PRO A 419 -7.81 1.84 -21.54
CA PRO A 419 -6.55 2.25 -20.93
C PRO A 419 -5.93 1.13 -20.09
N GLU A 420 -4.61 0.97 -20.21
CA GLU A 420 -3.81 0.05 -19.39
C GLU A 420 -2.88 0.84 -18.45
N ASN A 421 -2.15 1.82 -19.00
CA ASN A 421 -1.29 2.70 -18.23
C ASN A 421 -1.68 4.14 -18.47
N PHE A 422 -1.80 4.91 -17.39
CA PHE A 422 -2.12 6.33 -17.49
C PHE A 422 -1.70 7.11 -16.26
N THR A 423 -1.52 8.42 -16.43
CA THR A 423 -1.31 9.37 -15.33
C THR A 423 -2.46 10.34 -15.22
N ILE A 424 -2.70 10.83 -14.00
CA ILE A 424 -3.67 11.88 -13.69
C ILE A 424 -2.88 13.13 -13.34
N LEU A 425 -3.14 14.20 -14.07
CA LEU A 425 -2.46 15.48 -13.91
C LEU A 425 -3.46 16.56 -13.51
N GLY A 426 -3.03 17.45 -12.62
CA GLY A 426 -3.77 18.64 -12.19
C GLY A 426 -3.07 19.93 -12.59
N SER A 427 -3.81 20.94 -13.05
CA SER A 427 -3.29 22.27 -13.37
C SER A 427 -4.23 23.40 -12.91
N ASN A 428 -3.65 24.54 -12.57
CA ASN A 428 -4.35 25.77 -12.19
C ASN A 428 -3.98 26.98 -13.06
N ASP A 429 -3.12 26.79 -14.07
CA ASP A 429 -2.56 27.83 -14.94
C ASP A 429 -2.86 27.58 -16.41
N ASP A 430 -4.08 27.09 -16.69
CA ASP A 430 -4.57 26.79 -18.04
C ASP A 430 -3.71 25.76 -18.80
N GLY A 431 -3.05 24.85 -18.07
CA GLY A 431 -2.28 23.73 -18.60
C GLY A 431 -0.84 24.06 -18.99
N GLU A 432 -0.30 25.20 -18.55
CA GLU A 432 1.11 25.56 -18.73
C GLU A 432 2.01 24.68 -17.85
N THR A 433 1.60 24.41 -16.60
CA THR A 433 2.27 23.47 -15.70
C THR A 433 1.31 22.42 -15.15
N TRP A 434 1.83 21.22 -14.88
CA TRP A 434 1.05 20.08 -14.44
C TRP A 434 1.68 19.44 -13.21
N ALA A 435 0.88 19.29 -12.16
CA ALA A 435 1.22 18.42 -11.04
C ALA A 435 0.82 16.98 -11.39
N ASN A 436 1.76 16.04 -11.27
CA ASN A 436 1.41 14.63 -11.31
C ASN A 436 0.70 14.25 -10.00
N LEU A 437 -0.58 13.89 -10.09
CA LEU A 437 -1.41 13.50 -8.95
C LEU A 437 -1.37 12.00 -8.70
N ALA A 438 -1.29 11.20 -9.77
CA ALA A 438 -1.26 9.76 -9.69
C ALA A 438 -0.77 9.11 -10.99
N SER A 439 -0.18 7.92 -10.87
CA SER A 439 0.18 7.06 -11.98
C SER A 439 -0.41 5.67 -11.76
N PHE A 440 -1.12 5.15 -12.76
CA PHE A 440 -1.70 3.81 -12.75
C PHE A 440 -1.08 2.98 -13.86
N VAL A 441 -0.75 1.72 -13.55
CA VAL A 441 -0.10 0.80 -14.48
C VAL A 441 -0.80 -0.55 -14.42
N GLY A 442 -1.09 -1.13 -15.59
CA GLY A 442 -1.70 -2.45 -15.69
C GLY A 442 -3.20 -2.51 -15.40
N ALA A 443 -3.92 -1.40 -15.56
CA ALA A 443 -5.38 -1.39 -15.49
C ALA A 443 -5.98 -2.38 -16.51
N SER A 444 -7.05 -3.09 -16.12
CA SER A 444 -7.76 -4.04 -16.99
C SER A 444 -9.25 -3.97 -16.71
N PHE A 445 -10.03 -3.95 -17.79
CA PHE A 445 -11.48 -4.02 -17.77
C PHE A 445 -11.90 -5.38 -18.32
N ASP A 446 -12.41 -6.25 -17.45
CA ASP A 446 -12.70 -7.64 -17.80
C ASP A 446 -14.02 -7.78 -18.58
N GLU A 447 -14.92 -6.80 -18.41
CA GLU A 447 -16.17 -6.68 -19.15
C GLU A 447 -16.29 -5.32 -19.87
N ARG A 448 -17.16 -5.26 -20.87
CA ARG A 448 -17.53 -4.00 -21.53
C ARG A 448 -18.49 -3.22 -20.65
N LEU A 449 -18.44 -1.89 -20.71
CA LEU A 449 -19.24 -1.02 -19.83
C LEU A 449 -18.94 -1.26 -18.34
N MET A 450 -17.76 -1.80 -18.05
CA MET A 450 -17.28 -2.01 -16.69
C MET A 450 -16.76 -0.68 -16.16
N ARG A 451 -17.30 -0.27 -15.02
CA ARG A 451 -16.85 0.87 -14.24
C ARG A 451 -15.79 0.42 -13.25
N GLN A 452 -14.68 1.15 -13.18
CA GLN A 452 -13.59 0.88 -12.25
C GLN A 452 -13.13 2.16 -11.56
N GLU A 453 -12.85 2.07 -10.26
CA GLU A 453 -12.29 3.15 -9.46
C GLU A 453 -10.76 3.19 -9.54
N PHE A 454 -10.22 4.40 -9.57
CA PHE A 454 -8.80 4.73 -9.49
C PHE A 454 -8.60 5.83 -8.44
N SER A 455 -8.41 5.42 -7.19
CA SER A 455 -8.23 6.31 -6.03
C SER A 455 -6.77 6.79 -5.87
N PHE A 456 -6.58 8.02 -5.42
CA PHE A 456 -5.28 8.63 -5.14
C PHE A 456 -5.38 9.75 -4.10
N THR A 457 -4.26 10.14 -3.50
CA THR A 457 -4.26 11.19 -2.47
C THR A 457 -4.19 12.56 -3.09
N ASN A 458 -5.30 13.30 -3.07
CA ASN A 458 -5.31 14.73 -3.35
C ASN A 458 -6.53 15.41 -2.74
N ALA A 459 -6.26 16.40 -1.89
CA ALA A 459 -7.29 17.29 -1.36
C ALA A 459 -7.16 18.73 -1.87
N GLN A 460 -6.15 19.02 -2.68
CA GLN A 460 -5.98 20.33 -3.31
C GLN A 460 -6.87 20.48 -4.54
N LYS A 461 -7.30 21.71 -4.78
CA LYS A 461 -8.18 22.05 -5.89
C LYS A 461 -7.39 22.37 -7.15
N TYR A 462 -7.77 21.77 -8.27
CA TYR A 462 -7.29 22.09 -9.61
C TYR A 462 -8.44 22.50 -10.53
N LYS A 463 -8.18 23.41 -11.47
CA LYS A 463 -9.16 23.77 -12.52
C LYS A 463 -9.18 22.75 -13.63
N SER A 464 -8.02 22.26 -14.01
CA SER A 464 -7.83 21.38 -15.15
C SER A 464 -7.36 20.02 -14.66
N TYR A 465 -8.06 18.99 -15.11
CA TYR A 465 -7.68 17.60 -14.89
C TYR A 465 -7.45 16.94 -16.23
N ARG A 466 -6.27 16.34 -16.41
CA ARG A 466 -5.89 15.62 -17.63
C ARG A 466 -5.52 14.18 -17.29
N ILE A 467 -6.04 13.26 -18.07
CA ILE A 467 -5.67 11.84 -18.03
C ILE A 467 -4.78 11.59 -19.24
N ASN A 468 -3.52 11.23 -19.01
CA ASN A 468 -2.56 10.86 -20.05
C ASN A 468 -2.44 9.35 -20.11
N ILE A 469 -3.11 8.73 -21.07
CA ILE A 469 -3.04 7.29 -21.35
C ILE A 469 -1.80 7.03 -22.17
N THR A 470 -0.82 6.37 -21.57
CA THR A 470 0.48 6.07 -22.17
C THR A 470 0.52 4.65 -22.74
N LYS A 471 -0.44 3.80 -22.40
CA LYS A 471 -0.62 2.46 -22.97
C LYS A 471 -2.08 2.01 -22.91
N ASN A 472 -2.52 1.28 -23.92
CA ASN A 472 -3.77 0.52 -23.95
C ASN A 472 -3.48 -0.96 -24.17
N LYS A 473 -4.48 -1.81 -23.90
CA LYS A 473 -4.33 -3.26 -23.94
C LYS A 473 -3.91 -3.74 -25.33
N ASN A 474 -2.82 -4.51 -25.42
CA ASN A 474 -2.26 -5.00 -26.68
C ASN A 474 -1.78 -3.92 -27.68
N ASN A 475 -1.58 -2.67 -27.25
CA ASN A 475 -1.12 -1.55 -28.09
C ASN A 475 -2.01 -1.31 -29.34
N ASP A 476 -3.34 -1.23 -29.17
CA ASP A 476 -4.23 -0.84 -30.26
C ASP A 476 -4.00 0.62 -30.66
N GLY A 477 -4.20 0.97 -31.94
CA GLY A 477 -4.04 2.34 -32.42
C GLY A 477 -5.12 3.31 -31.93
N LEU A 478 -6.18 2.80 -31.29
CA LEU A 478 -7.35 3.54 -30.86
C LEU A 478 -7.49 3.48 -29.33
N VAL A 479 -7.98 4.55 -28.73
CA VAL A 479 -8.34 4.61 -27.31
C VAL A 479 -9.79 4.98 -27.17
N GLN A 480 -10.52 4.32 -26.27
CA GLN A 480 -11.92 4.63 -26.04
C GLN A 480 -12.31 4.62 -24.58
N LEU A 481 -13.23 5.50 -24.20
CA LEU A 481 -13.80 5.60 -22.86
C LEU A 481 -15.27 5.95 -22.95
N SER A 482 -16.10 5.29 -22.15
CA SER A 482 -17.54 5.58 -22.12
C SER A 482 -17.87 6.75 -21.22
N ASP A 483 -17.30 6.77 -20.02
CA ASP A 483 -17.59 7.80 -19.03
C ASP A 483 -16.43 7.90 -18.03
N ILE A 484 -16.27 9.08 -17.46
CA ILE A 484 -15.26 9.46 -16.48
C ILE A 484 -15.97 10.32 -15.45
N GLN A 485 -16.11 9.79 -14.24
CA GLN A 485 -16.65 10.52 -13.10
C GLN A 485 -15.51 10.83 -12.13
N MET A 486 -15.59 11.99 -11.48
CA MET A 486 -14.58 12.43 -10.52
C MET A 486 -15.22 12.55 -9.15
N VAL A 487 -14.51 12.07 -8.12
CA VAL A 487 -14.87 12.20 -6.71
C VAL A 487 -13.72 12.86 -5.98
N GLY A 488 -14.04 13.70 -5.00
CA GLY A 488 -13.06 14.37 -4.17
C GLY A 488 -13.53 14.58 -2.74
N PRO A 489 -12.64 15.03 -1.86
CA PRO A 489 -12.99 15.25 -0.46
C PRO A 489 -13.93 16.45 -0.30
N VAL A 490 -14.82 16.37 0.69
CA VAL A 490 -15.68 17.48 1.13
C VAL A 490 -14.81 18.57 1.77
N PHE A 491 -13.87 18.18 2.63
CA PHE A 491 -12.91 19.08 3.26
C PHE A 491 -11.62 19.10 2.47
N THR A 492 -11.34 20.23 1.82
CA THR A 492 -10.19 20.36 0.93
C THR A 492 -8.94 20.84 1.66
N SER A 493 -7.79 20.60 1.04
CA SER A 493 -6.49 21.13 1.45
C SER A 493 -6.11 22.36 0.64
N VAL A 494 -5.26 23.19 1.23
CA VAL A 494 -4.66 24.37 0.62
C VAL A 494 -3.18 24.37 0.92
N ASP A 495 -2.40 25.01 0.06
CA ASP A 495 -1.05 25.41 0.43
C ASP A 495 -1.13 26.62 1.35
N HIS A 496 -0.79 26.41 2.62
CA HIS A 496 -0.86 27.44 3.65
C HIS A 496 0.12 28.58 3.40
N THR A 497 1.24 28.35 2.71
CA THR A 497 2.22 29.39 2.38
C THR A 497 1.65 30.45 1.42
N ASN A 498 0.62 30.08 0.65
CA ASN A 498 -0.05 30.96 -0.32
C ASN A 498 -1.27 31.70 0.24
N VAL A 499 -1.85 31.23 1.35
CA VAL A 499 -3.13 31.75 1.87
C VAL A 499 -3.05 32.32 3.29
N ILE A 500 -2.04 31.94 4.06
CA ILE A 500 -1.79 32.46 5.40
C ILE A 500 -0.50 33.28 5.38
N ASN A 501 -0.52 34.46 5.99
CA ASN A 501 0.70 35.24 6.17
C ASN A 501 1.64 34.51 7.13
N GLY A 502 2.93 34.54 6.81
CA GLY A 502 3.97 34.06 7.71
C GLY A 502 5.28 34.78 7.49
N VAL A 503 6.25 34.47 8.35
CA VAL A 503 7.62 34.97 8.27
C VAL A 503 8.55 33.79 8.05
N ALA A 504 9.31 33.84 6.95
CA ALA A 504 10.34 32.86 6.68
C ALA A 504 11.63 33.23 7.39
N THR A 505 12.27 32.25 8.03
CA THR A 505 13.63 32.34 8.56
C THR A 505 14.44 31.14 8.09
N ALA A 506 15.76 31.28 7.99
CA ALA A 506 16.63 30.19 7.59
C ALA A 506 18.00 30.30 8.25
N ARG A 507 18.76 29.21 8.19
CA ARG A 507 20.12 29.11 8.70
C ARG A 507 21.03 30.20 8.12
N TYR A 508 21.18 30.23 6.80
CA TYR A 508 21.89 31.27 6.05
C TYR A 508 21.16 31.59 4.74
N SER A 509 21.62 32.64 4.07
CA SER A 509 21.14 33.09 2.76
C SER A 509 22.23 33.89 2.07
N ILE A 510 22.21 33.96 0.73
CA ILE A 510 23.18 34.75 -0.05
C ILE A 510 22.54 36.03 -0.61
N GLY A 511 22.41 37.04 0.25
CA GLY A 511 21.86 38.34 -0.13
C GLY A 511 20.38 38.30 -0.53
N ASP A 512 19.84 39.44 -0.96
CA ASP A 512 18.38 39.63 -1.12
C ASP A 512 17.77 38.87 -2.30
N ALA A 513 18.58 38.46 -3.28
CA ALA A 513 18.09 37.79 -4.49
C ALA A 513 17.86 36.28 -4.29
N GLU A 514 18.53 35.69 -3.31
CA GLU A 514 18.53 34.25 -3.02
C GLU A 514 18.33 34.00 -1.51
N ASN A 515 17.47 34.81 -0.89
CA ASN A 515 17.12 34.73 0.52
C ASN A 515 16.02 33.69 0.80
N GLN A 516 15.73 33.43 2.07
CA GLN A 516 14.73 32.43 2.49
C GLN A 516 13.31 32.70 1.97
N ASP A 517 12.96 33.96 1.71
CA ASP A 517 11.64 34.32 1.19
C ASP A 517 11.42 33.74 -0.22
N LYS A 518 12.52 33.46 -0.95
CA LYS A 518 12.48 32.85 -2.29
C LYS A 518 12.02 31.42 -2.30
N ALA A 519 12.17 30.70 -1.19
CA ALA A 519 11.60 29.36 -1.07
C ALA A 519 10.07 29.38 -0.86
N PHE A 520 9.43 30.54 -0.69
CA PHE A 520 8.00 30.65 -0.38
C PHE A 520 7.28 31.71 -1.24
N ASP A 521 7.86 32.11 -2.37
CA ASP A 521 7.28 33.13 -3.25
C ASP A 521 6.50 32.54 -4.45
N ASN A 522 6.38 31.21 -4.52
CA ASN A 522 5.68 30.47 -5.57
C ASN A 522 6.22 30.77 -6.99
N ASP A 523 7.48 31.21 -7.10
CA ASP A 523 8.17 31.44 -8.37
C ASP A 523 9.32 30.42 -8.53
N PRO A 524 9.15 29.37 -9.35
CA PRO A 524 10.17 28.34 -9.55
C PRO A 524 11.44 28.85 -10.26
N SER A 525 11.44 30.11 -10.72
CA SER A 525 12.63 30.76 -11.31
C SER A 525 13.53 31.43 -10.27
N THR A 526 13.05 31.61 -9.03
CA THR A 526 13.85 32.09 -7.90
C THR A 526 14.23 30.92 -6.97
N LYS A 527 15.14 31.15 -6.02
CA LYS A 527 15.56 30.10 -5.07
C LYS A 527 16.14 30.68 -3.80
N TRP A 528 15.98 29.97 -2.69
CA TRP A 528 16.82 30.13 -1.52
C TRP A 528 18.14 29.37 -1.72
N LEU A 529 19.26 29.98 -1.34
CA LEU A 529 20.58 29.33 -1.36
C LEU A 529 21.26 29.44 0.01
N ASP A 530 21.44 28.29 0.67
CA ASP A 530 22.25 28.15 1.87
C ASP A 530 23.69 27.83 1.48
N HIS A 531 24.64 28.59 2.02
CA HIS A 531 26.07 28.42 1.79
C HIS A 531 26.83 27.91 3.01
N ASN A 532 26.14 27.68 4.12
CA ASN A 532 26.71 27.19 5.37
C ASN A 532 27.96 27.95 5.85
N ASP A 533 28.06 29.27 5.61
CA ASP A 533 29.28 30.07 5.81
C ASP A 533 30.57 29.38 5.29
N TRP A 534 30.43 28.62 4.19
CA TRP A 534 31.49 27.83 3.54
C TRP A 534 32.09 26.71 4.39
N GLN A 535 31.34 26.18 5.37
CA GLN A 535 31.79 25.11 6.28
C GLN A 535 31.54 23.68 5.75
N GLY A 536 30.93 23.53 4.58
CA GLY A 536 30.70 22.25 3.91
C GLY A 536 29.22 21.90 3.79
N ALA A 537 28.95 20.67 3.35
CA ALA A 537 27.60 20.17 3.14
C ALA A 537 26.81 20.10 4.46
N PRO A 538 25.46 20.11 4.40
CA PRO A 538 24.64 19.77 5.55
C PRO A 538 24.98 18.39 6.11
N THR A 539 24.82 18.20 7.42
CA THR A 539 25.01 16.90 8.10
C THR A 539 23.93 16.71 9.18
N GLU A 540 23.75 15.49 9.69
CA GLU A 540 22.86 15.22 10.84
C GLU A 540 23.19 16.06 12.08
N ALA A 541 24.47 16.31 12.34
CA ALA A 541 24.91 17.10 13.50
C ALA A 541 24.74 18.61 13.31
N ASP A 542 24.62 19.06 12.06
CA ASP A 542 24.57 20.46 11.68
C ASP A 542 23.77 20.64 10.38
N PRO A 543 22.44 20.44 10.42
CA PRO A 543 21.61 20.44 9.23
C PRO A 543 21.46 21.87 8.67
N SER A 544 21.21 21.97 7.37
CA SER A 544 20.66 23.21 6.80
C SER A 544 19.19 23.28 7.17
N TRP A 545 18.70 24.43 7.61
CA TRP A 545 17.31 24.56 8.04
C TRP A 545 16.66 25.81 7.47
N ILE A 546 15.37 25.68 7.16
CA ILE A 546 14.48 26.76 6.76
C ILE A 546 13.14 26.57 7.47
N GLN A 547 12.53 27.67 7.89
CA GLN A 547 11.37 27.70 8.75
C GLN A 547 10.34 28.71 8.26
N MET A 548 9.07 28.35 8.39
CA MET A 548 7.92 29.23 8.21
C MET A 548 7.17 29.37 9.53
N ASP A 549 7.02 30.61 10.00
CA ASP A 549 6.19 30.97 11.15
C ASP A 549 4.90 31.64 10.66
N PHE A 550 3.77 30.94 10.77
CA PHE A 550 2.46 31.44 10.37
C PHE A 550 1.83 32.34 11.44
N ASP A 551 1.05 33.33 11.01
CA ASP A 551 0.26 34.21 11.89
C ASP A 551 -0.81 33.44 12.69
N SER A 552 -1.20 32.26 12.22
CA SER A 552 -2.15 31.35 12.88
C SER A 552 -1.76 29.90 12.64
N ALA A 553 -2.05 29.02 13.61
CA ALA A 553 -1.75 27.60 13.48
C ALA A 553 -2.52 26.95 12.31
N VAL A 554 -1.83 26.14 11.52
CA VAL A 554 -2.37 25.38 10.38
C VAL A 554 -1.90 23.94 10.44
N ALA A 555 -2.67 22.98 9.94
CA ALA A 555 -2.22 21.60 9.82
C ALA A 555 -1.58 21.39 8.44
N VAL A 556 -0.42 20.74 8.42
CA VAL A 556 0.28 20.36 7.19
C VAL A 556 0.41 18.85 7.20
N ASP A 557 -0.06 18.20 6.14
CA ASP A 557 0.04 16.74 5.92
C ASP A 557 0.83 16.41 4.64
N THR A 558 1.19 17.43 3.86
CA THR A 558 1.92 17.29 2.61
C THR A 558 2.96 18.38 2.48
N LEU A 559 4.22 17.99 2.38
CA LEU A 559 5.34 18.87 2.04
C LEU A 559 5.57 18.77 0.54
N ALA A 560 5.60 19.89 -0.19
CA ALA A 560 6.12 19.86 -1.56
C ALA A 560 7.36 20.72 -1.70
N ILE A 561 8.35 20.20 -2.43
CA ILE A 561 9.62 20.87 -2.70
C ILE A 561 9.79 20.96 -4.21
N THR A 562 10.16 22.13 -4.70
CA THR A 562 10.56 22.35 -6.10
C THR A 562 12.07 22.53 -6.17
N SER A 563 12.74 21.68 -6.96
CA SER A 563 14.18 21.79 -7.21
C SER A 563 14.50 23.12 -7.89
N ALA A 564 15.66 23.73 -7.58
CA ALA A 564 15.98 25.02 -8.16
C ALA A 564 16.35 24.94 -9.65
N ASN A 565 16.91 26.01 -10.21
CA ASN A 565 17.31 26.11 -11.61
C ASN A 565 18.83 25.98 -11.86
N ASP A 566 19.68 25.92 -10.81
CA ASP A 566 21.14 26.10 -10.93
C ASP A 566 21.95 24.79 -11.02
N ALA A 567 22.09 24.02 -9.93
CA ALA A 567 22.87 22.76 -9.97
C ALA A 567 22.26 21.55 -9.21
N PRO A 568 22.06 20.37 -9.82
CA PRO A 568 21.34 19.24 -9.19
C PRO A 568 22.01 18.65 -7.94
N GLU A 569 23.34 18.78 -7.79
CA GLU A 569 24.10 18.37 -6.60
C GLU A 569 23.74 19.16 -5.33
N ARG A 570 23.01 20.28 -5.46
CA ARG A 570 22.59 21.11 -4.33
C ARG A 570 21.16 20.87 -3.88
N ASP A 571 20.46 19.95 -4.54
CA ASP A 571 19.07 19.64 -4.21
C ASP A 571 19.03 18.73 -2.96
N PRO A 572 17.99 18.84 -2.11
CA PRO A 572 17.90 18.08 -0.86
C PRO A 572 17.74 16.56 -1.12
N GLU A 573 18.41 15.74 -0.31
CA GLU A 573 18.39 14.26 -0.40
C GLU A 573 17.82 13.62 0.87
N ASN A 574 18.29 14.05 2.05
CA ASN A 574 17.77 13.60 3.34
C ASN A 574 17.26 14.81 4.13
N PHE A 575 16.03 14.73 4.62
CA PHE A 575 15.43 15.84 5.35
C PHE A 575 14.32 15.39 6.30
N THR A 576 14.13 16.16 7.37
CA THR A 576 13.09 15.98 8.38
C THR A 576 12.25 17.24 8.47
N LEU A 577 10.93 17.09 8.56
CA LEU A 577 10.01 18.18 8.86
C LEU A 577 9.62 18.14 10.34
N PHE A 578 9.78 19.29 11.00
CA PHE A 578 9.38 19.50 12.39
C PHE A 578 8.29 20.57 12.48
N ALA A 579 7.52 20.54 13.57
CA ALA A 579 6.55 21.58 13.88
C ALA A 579 6.54 21.99 15.36
N SER A 580 6.05 23.19 15.64
CA SER A 580 6.02 23.78 16.99
C SER A 580 4.85 24.76 17.16
N ASN A 581 4.36 24.87 18.41
CA ASN A 581 3.34 25.81 18.85
C ASN A 581 3.83 26.74 19.98
N ASP A 582 5.12 26.71 20.34
CA ASP A 582 5.69 27.45 21.47
C ASP A 582 6.85 28.37 21.04
N GLY A 583 6.84 28.81 19.78
CA GLY A 583 7.87 29.67 19.20
C GLY A 583 9.20 28.93 18.99
N GLY A 584 9.16 27.61 18.76
CA GLY A 584 10.32 26.79 18.49
C GLY A 584 11.15 26.43 19.73
N THR A 585 10.54 26.46 20.92
CA THR A 585 11.18 25.98 22.15
C THR A 585 11.18 24.46 22.18
N THR A 586 10.07 23.84 21.79
CA THR A 586 9.93 22.40 21.56
C THR A 586 9.56 22.13 20.11
N TRP A 587 10.10 21.05 19.56
CA TRP A 587 9.89 20.65 18.16
C TRP A 587 9.40 19.22 18.12
N GLN A 588 8.22 19.03 17.54
CA GLN A 588 7.68 17.73 17.22
C GLN A 588 8.17 17.32 15.84
N LYS A 589 8.78 16.13 15.73
CA LYS A 589 9.10 15.52 14.44
C LYS A 589 7.81 15.04 13.78
N LEU A 590 7.52 15.52 12.58
CA LEU A 590 6.32 15.11 11.81
C LEU A 590 6.64 13.99 10.82
N ALA A 591 7.73 14.12 10.07
CA ALA A 591 8.11 13.17 9.04
C ALA A 591 9.60 13.27 8.69
N ASN A 592 10.15 12.20 8.09
CA ASN A 592 11.54 12.13 7.64
C ASN A 592 11.63 11.36 6.32
N TRP A 593 12.49 11.85 5.42
CA TRP A 593 12.74 11.26 4.11
C TRP A 593 14.24 11.08 3.89
N VAL A 594 14.62 10.00 3.21
CA VAL A 594 16.02 9.60 3.02
C VAL A 594 16.21 9.12 1.58
N GLY A 595 17.27 9.60 0.92
CA GLY A 595 17.65 9.17 -0.43
C GLY A 595 16.79 9.77 -1.54
N GLU A 596 16.15 10.92 -1.29
CA GLU A 596 15.30 11.57 -2.27
C GLU A 596 16.11 12.22 -3.40
N SER A 597 15.56 12.20 -4.62
CA SER A 597 16.21 12.80 -5.78
C SER A 597 15.25 13.64 -6.62
N PHE A 598 15.83 14.57 -7.39
CA PHE A 598 15.15 15.33 -8.42
C PHE A 598 15.85 15.05 -9.75
N ASP A 599 15.09 14.57 -10.73
CA ASP A 599 15.58 14.13 -12.04
C ASP A 599 15.64 15.32 -13.02
N GLU A 600 14.79 16.32 -12.80
CA GLU A 600 14.72 17.53 -13.60
C GLU A 600 14.85 18.79 -12.73
N ARG A 601 15.12 19.93 -13.39
CA ARG A 601 15.19 21.24 -12.73
C ARG A 601 13.81 21.89 -12.71
N ALA A 602 13.53 22.70 -11.69
CA ALA A 602 12.18 23.17 -11.41
C ALA A 602 11.16 22.01 -11.24
N GLN A 603 11.65 20.81 -10.88
CA GLN A 603 10.80 19.66 -10.65
C GLN A 603 10.17 19.79 -9.27
N ARG A 604 8.84 19.79 -9.24
CA ARG A 604 8.07 19.73 -8.01
C ARG A 604 7.85 18.28 -7.59
N ARG A 605 8.22 17.95 -6.35
CA ARG A 605 7.89 16.66 -5.71
C ARG A 605 7.07 16.91 -4.45
N ALA A 606 6.09 16.05 -4.19
CA ALA A 606 5.22 16.12 -3.01
C ALA A 606 5.43 14.89 -2.13
N PHE A 607 5.42 15.11 -0.82
CA PHE A 607 5.73 14.15 0.22
C PHE A 607 4.61 14.19 1.26
N THR A 608 3.74 13.20 1.23
CA THR A 608 2.61 13.08 2.16
C THR A 608 3.04 12.39 3.45
N PHE A 609 2.51 12.83 4.58
CA PHE A 609 2.76 12.25 5.90
C PHE A 609 1.54 12.40 6.81
N GLN A 610 1.53 11.70 7.94
CA GLN A 610 0.41 11.73 8.87
C GLN A 610 0.52 12.92 9.82
N ASN A 611 -0.35 13.91 9.63
CA ASN A 611 -0.57 14.94 10.63
C ASN A 611 -1.95 15.57 10.41
N GLN A 612 -2.73 15.69 11.49
CA GLN A 612 -4.00 16.41 11.46
C GLN A 612 -3.96 17.66 12.34
N LEU A 613 -2.95 17.79 13.22
CA LEU A 613 -2.88 18.87 14.19
C LEU A 613 -2.28 20.13 13.57
N ALA A 614 -2.76 21.27 14.06
CA ALA A 614 -2.31 22.57 13.61
C ALA A 614 -1.11 23.08 14.41
N PHE A 615 -0.12 23.64 13.71
CA PHE A 615 1.08 24.25 14.29
C PHE A 615 1.32 25.66 13.74
N THR A 616 1.90 26.55 14.56
CA THR A 616 2.26 27.91 14.13
C THR A 616 3.61 27.95 13.41
N SER A 617 4.51 27.01 13.69
CA SER A 617 5.87 27.00 13.14
C SER A 617 6.17 25.66 12.50
N TYR A 618 6.71 25.68 11.29
CA TYR A 618 7.19 24.49 10.57
C TYR A 618 8.65 24.69 10.17
N ARG A 619 9.52 23.72 10.47
CA ARG A 619 10.94 23.76 10.13
C ARG A 619 11.35 22.54 9.34
N LEU A 620 11.86 22.75 8.14
CA LEU A 620 12.50 21.73 7.33
C LEU A 620 13.99 21.73 7.65
N GLU A 621 14.51 20.59 8.09
CA GLU A 621 15.93 20.35 8.32
C GLU A 621 16.46 19.36 7.29
N ILE A 622 17.42 19.80 6.48
CA ILE A 622 18.09 19.02 5.46
C ILE A 622 19.43 18.56 6.05
N SER A 623 19.56 17.26 6.26
CA SER A 623 20.78 16.65 6.79
C SER A 623 21.74 16.19 5.69
N LYS A 624 21.28 16.11 4.44
CA LYS A 624 22.10 15.76 3.27
C LYS A 624 21.53 16.33 1.98
N ASN A 625 22.40 16.80 1.09
CA ASN A 625 22.11 17.11 -0.31
C ASN A 625 22.85 16.15 -1.26
N LYS A 626 22.44 16.14 -2.52
CA LYS A 626 22.93 15.18 -3.52
C LYS A 626 24.45 15.26 -3.69
N ASN A 627 25.16 14.17 -3.41
CA ASN A 627 26.63 14.09 -3.47
C ASN A 627 27.39 15.01 -2.46
N ASN A 628 26.75 15.48 -1.39
CA ASN A 628 27.38 16.31 -0.34
C ASN A 628 28.01 17.62 -0.88
N ASP A 629 27.30 18.39 -1.71
CA ASP A 629 27.76 19.72 -2.13
C ASP A 629 27.78 20.71 -0.94
N GLY A 630 28.69 21.67 -0.94
CA GLY A 630 28.78 22.67 0.12
C GLY A 630 27.63 23.70 0.14
N LEU A 631 26.78 23.69 -0.89
CA LEU A 631 25.65 24.60 -1.04
C LEU A 631 24.33 23.81 -1.09
N LEU A 632 23.28 24.31 -0.46
CA LEU A 632 21.92 23.77 -0.59
C LEU A 632 21.05 24.82 -1.28
N GLN A 633 20.18 24.38 -2.19
CA GLN A 633 19.20 25.26 -2.82
C GLN A 633 17.80 24.65 -2.86
N ILE A 634 16.79 25.51 -2.79
CA ILE A 634 15.39 25.13 -2.99
C ILE A 634 14.69 26.28 -3.72
N ALA A 635 13.96 25.97 -4.79
CA ALA A 635 13.17 26.99 -5.49
C ALA A 635 11.89 27.32 -4.75
N ASN A 636 11.15 26.30 -4.29
CA ASN A 636 9.88 26.54 -3.62
C ASN A 636 9.57 25.42 -2.61
N ILE A 637 8.87 25.78 -1.54
CA ILE A 637 8.38 24.91 -0.48
C ILE A 637 6.90 25.22 -0.28
N ASP A 638 6.04 24.24 -0.56
CA ASP A 638 4.63 24.32 -0.24
C ASP A 638 4.36 23.53 1.04
N LEU A 639 3.64 24.15 1.97
CA LEU A 639 3.18 23.52 3.21
C LEU A 639 1.68 23.31 3.10
N ILE A 640 1.30 22.14 2.59
CA ILE A 640 -0.06 21.80 2.23
C ILE A 640 -0.71 21.00 3.34
N GLY A 641 -1.96 21.34 3.64
CA GLY A 641 -2.80 20.52 4.51
C GLY A 641 -4.23 21.01 4.56
N PRO A 642 -5.07 20.38 5.40
CA PRO A 642 -6.50 20.59 5.39
C PRO A 642 -6.86 22.00 5.86
N VAL A 643 -7.84 22.62 5.20
CA VAL A 643 -8.41 23.90 5.64
C VAL A 643 -9.00 23.79 7.06
N GLN A 644 -9.55 22.61 7.38
CA GLN A 644 -10.05 22.29 8.71
C GLN A 644 -9.09 21.29 9.37
N PRO A 645 -8.21 21.73 10.28
CA PRO A 645 -7.34 20.83 11.02
C PRO A 645 -8.16 19.92 11.94
N GLY A 646 -7.58 18.77 12.28
CA GLY A 646 -8.03 17.96 13.38
C GLY A 646 -7.83 18.68 14.72
N LEU A 647 -8.61 18.27 15.71
CA LEU A 647 -8.57 18.81 17.07
C LEU A 647 -8.19 17.70 18.03
N ASP A 648 -7.38 18.04 19.03
CA ASP A 648 -7.19 17.17 20.20
C ASP A 648 -8.40 17.31 21.14
N HIS A 649 -9.34 16.39 20.99
CA HIS A 649 -10.59 16.38 21.76
C HIS A 649 -10.34 16.12 23.25
N SER A 650 -9.20 15.54 23.63
CA SER A 650 -8.85 15.27 25.03
C SER A 650 -8.56 16.54 25.84
N LYS A 651 -8.25 17.64 25.14
CA LYS A 651 -7.92 18.95 25.72
C LYS A 651 -9.07 19.95 25.67
N ALA A 652 -10.24 19.53 25.21
CA ALA A 652 -11.41 20.39 25.16
C ALA A 652 -11.89 20.81 26.57
N ASP A 653 -12.48 22.00 26.67
CA ASP A 653 -13.04 22.49 27.93
C ASP A 653 -14.12 21.54 28.48
N GLY A 654 -13.94 21.09 29.73
CA GLY A 654 -14.93 20.26 30.43
C GLY A 654 -14.76 18.75 30.23
N VAL A 655 -13.69 18.31 29.56
CA VAL A 655 -13.28 16.90 29.54
C VAL A 655 -12.96 16.42 30.96
N LYS A 656 -13.31 15.17 31.27
CA LYS A 656 -12.94 14.52 32.53
C LYS A 656 -12.03 13.34 32.27
N TYR A 657 -11.03 13.18 33.13
CA TYR A 657 -10.05 12.11 33.05
C TYR A 657 -10.30 11.09 34.15
N SER A 658 -10.14 9.82 33.82
CA SER A 658 -10.13 8.73 34.80
C SER A 658 -9.24 7.60 34.30
N ALA A 659 -8.65 6.86 35.22
CA ALA A 659 -7.83 5.71 34.92
C ALA A 659 -8.15 4.58 35.90
N ARG A 660 -7.66 3.39 35.57
CA ARG A 660 -7.78 2.20 36.40
C ARG A 660 -7.20 2.45 37.80
N TYR A 661 -5.92 2.77 37.86
CA TYR A 661 -5.25 3.19 39.08
C TYR A 661 -4.37 4.44 38.83
N SER A 662 -3.98 5.09 39.92
CA SER A 662 -2.96 6.13 39.92
C SER A 662 -2.21 6.03 41.23
N ILE A 663 -0.88 6.07 41.18
CA ILE A 663 -0.07 5.93 42.39
C ILE A 663 -0.15 7.18 43.30
N SER A 664 -0.43 8.35 42.73
CA SER A 664 -0.55 9.62 43.45
C SER A 664 -1.33 10.68 42.65
N ASP A 665 -1.73 11.78 43.29
CA ASP A 665 -2.36 12.93 42.62
C ASP A 665 -1.42 13.63 41.62
N SER A 666 -0.10 13.52 41.83
CA SER A 666 0.92 14.06 40.92
C SER A 666 1.24 13.13 39.74
N GLU A 667 0.68 11.92 39.73
CA GLU A 667 0.81 10.94 38.65
C GLU A 667 -0.56 10.34 38.31
N SER A 668 -1.59 11.19 38.34
CA SER A 668 -2.97 10.83 38.07
C SER A 668 -3.26 10.77 36.57
N ALA A 669 -4.46 10.32 36.19
CA ALA A 669 -4.89 10.34 34.79
C ALA A 669 -4.73 11.72 34.12
N ALA A 670 -4.92 12.82 34.87
CA ALA A 670 -4.85 14.17 34.32
C ALA A 670 -3.45 14.55 33.78
N GLN A 671 -2.39 13.95 34.32
CA GLN A 671 -1.00 14.19 33.91
C GLN A 671 -0.70 13.59 32.54
N ALA A 672 -1.50 12.65 32.05
CA ALA A 672 -1.37 12.18 30.67
C ALA A 672 -2.00 13.13 29.64
N PHE A 673 -2.58 14.27 30.06
CA PHE A 673 -3.32 15.18 29.18
C PHE A 673 -3.00 16.66 29.48
N ASP A 674 -1.90 16.96 30.19
CA ASP A 674 -1.61 18.31 30.69
C ASP A 674 -0.63 19.11 29.81
N ASN A 675 -0.19 18.52 28.70
CA ASN A 675 0.73 19.12 27.74
C ASN A 675 2.13 19.38 28.33
N ASP A 676 2.53 18.61 29.35
CA ASP A 676 3.85 18.63 29.96
C ASP A 676 4.44 17.21 30.01
N VAL A 677 5.31 16.93 29.02
CA VAL A 677 6.01 15.64 28.90
C VAL A 677 6.86 15.25 30.13
N ASN A 678 7.11 16.18 31.05
CA ASN A 678 7.81 15.90 32.31
C ASN A 678 6.88 15.35 33.41
N THR A 679 5.57 15.39 33.22
CA THR A 679 4.60 14.71 34.08
C THR A 679 4.17 13.40 33.43
N LYS A 680 3.49 12.52 34.20
CA LYS A 680 3.06 11.21 33.69
C LYS A 680 1.89 10.65 34.48
N TRP A 681 1.04 9.88 33.82
CA TRP A 681 0.20 8.90 34.50
C TRP A 681 1.03 7.66 34.84
N LEU A 682 0.83 7.09 36.04
CA LEU A 682 1.49 5.85 36.48
C LEU A 682 0.47 4.88 37.10
N ASP A 683 0.15 3.82 36.37
CA ASP A 683 -0.64 2.69 36.84
C ASP A 683 0.25 1.70 37.60
N HIS A 684 -0.29 1.11 38.66
CA HIS A 684 0.43 0.14 39.49
C HIS A 684 -0.29 -1.19 39.66
N ASN A 685 -1.45 -1.36 39.04
CA ASN A 685 -2.26 -2.56 39.08
C ASN A 685 -2.50 -3.12 40.51
N ASP A 686 -2.61 -2.26 41.53
CA ASP A 686 -2.61 -2.68 42.95
C ASP A 686 -1.52 -3.74 43.29
N TRP A 687 -0.38 -3.66 42.62
CA TRP A 687 0.76 -4.57 42.72
C TRP A 687 0.48 -6.02 42.33
N GLN A 688 -0.51 -6.27 41.48
CA GLN A 688 -0.94 -7.61 41.04
C GLN A 688 -0.14 -8.16 39.85
N GLY A 689 0.67 -7.34 39.19
CA GLY A 689 1.54 -7.75 38.08
C GLY A 689 1.37 -6.85 36.85
N ALA A 690 1.97 -7.27 35.75
CA ALA A 690 1.86 -6.60 34.45
C ALA A 690 0.40 -6.55 33.97
N PRO A 691 0.04 -5.60 33.08
CA PRO A 691 -1.21 -5.67 32.36
C PRO A 691 -1.33 -6.99 31.57
N THR A 692 -2.55 -7.43 31.35
CA THR A 692 -2.90 -8.61 30.53
C THR A 692 -4.17 -8.32 29.74
N ASP A 693 -4.55 -9.18 28.79
CA ASP A 693 -5.83 -9.02 28.06
C ASP A 693 -7.05 -9.14 28.99
N GLU A 694 -6.99 -10.00 30.00
CA GLU A 694 -8.08 -10.15 30.99
C GLU A 694 -8.14 -9.02 32.02
N ASP A 695 -7.03 -8.31 32.21
CA ASP A 695 -6.89 -7.25 33.21
C ASP A 695 -5.96 -6.12 32.72
N PRO A 696 -6.37 -5.38 31.68
CA PRO A 696 -5.52 -4.36 31.07
C PRO A 696 -5.37 -3.15 31.99
N ALA A 697 -4.26 -2.42 31.87
CA ALA A 697 -4.18 -1.07 32.39
C ALA A 697 -5.00 -0.16 31.48
N TRP A 698 -5.81 0.75 32.03
CA TRP A 698 -6.62 1.63 31.21
C TRP A 698 -6.64 3.06 31.71
N ILE A 699 -6.71 3.97 30.76
CA ILE A 699 -6.89 5.41 30.95
C ILE A 699 -7.92 5.90 29.94
N GLN A 700 -8.82 6.78 30.35
CA GLN A 700 -9.92 7.23 29.52
C GLN A 700 -10.27 8.69 29.74
N ILE A 701 -10.94 9.24 28.72
CA ILE A 701 -11.55 10.56 28.74
C ILE A 701 -13.07 10.44 28.64
N GLN A 702 -13.78 11.36 29.28
CA GLN A 702 -15.20 11.64 29.04
C GLN A 702 -15.29 13.01 28.37
N LEU A 703 -15.76 13.04 27.13
CA LEU A 703 -16.01 14.26 26.40
C LEU A 703 -17.34 14.90 26.83
N PRO A 704 -17.42 16.25 26.88
CA PRO A 704 -18.67 16.96 27.18
C PRO A 704 -19.71 16.83 26.05
N GLN A 705 -19.25 16.58 24.83
CA GLN A 705 -20.04 16.26 23.66
C GLN A 705 -19.34 15.13 22.90
N ALA A 706 -20.09 14.20 22.35
CA ALA A 706 -19.51 13.13 21.55
C ALA A 706 -18.79 13.70 20.33
N LYS A 707 -17.57 13.22 20.06
CA LYS A 707 -16.74 13.61 18.92
C LYS A 707 -16.13 12.38 18.29
N ALA A 708 -15.80 12.46 17.00
CA ALA A 708 -15.04 11.42 16.33
C ALA A 708 -13.54 11.61 16.59
N VAL A 709 -12.87 10.53 16.92
CA VAL A 709 -11.41 10.42 17.08
C VAL A 709 -10.95 9.36 16.09
N ASN A 710 -9.98 9.70 15.25
CA ASN A 710 -9.40 8.82 14.23
C ASN A 710 -7.87 8.84 14.25
N ALA A 711 -7.29 9.45 15.27
CA ALA A 711 -5.86 9.41 15.55
C ALA A 711 -5.62 9.46 17.06
N LEU A 712 -4.61 8.70 17.49
CA LEU A 712 -4.13 8.60 18.85
C LEU A 712 -2.67 9.03 18.86
N SER A 713 -2.32 9.97 19.73
CA SER A 713 -0.92 10.28 20.02
C SER A 713 -0.58 9.77 21.41
N ILE A 714 0.55 9.07 21.56
CA ILE A 714 1.08 8.61 22.86
C ILE A 714 2.54 9.04 22.97
N THR A 715 2.92 9.64 24.10
CA THR A 715 4.31 10.01 24.40
C THR A 715 4.86 9.17 25.55
N SER A 716 6.03 8.55 25.34
CA SER A 716 6.73 7.79 26.39
C SER A 716 7.15 8.70 27.54
N ALA A 717 7.12 8.18 28.78
CA ALA A 717 7.43 9.00 29.94
C ALA A 717 8.94 9.25 30.12
N GLY A 718 9.34 9.78 31.28
CA GLY A 718 10.75 10.02 31.62
C GLY A 718 11.43 8.93 32.47
N ASP A 719 10.67 7.99 33.06
CA ASP A 719 11.17 7.15 34.18
C ASP A 719 11.88 5.84 33.74
N ALA A 720 11.15 4.86 33.18
CA ALA A 720 11.73 3.55 32.82
C ALA A 720 11.11 2.93 31.55
N PRO A 721 11.87 2.57 30.50
CA PRO A 721 11.33 2.09 29.23
C PRO A 721 10.49 0.80 29.35
N GLU A 722 10.74 -0.05 30.35
CA GLU A 722 10.04 -1.32 30.57
C GLU A 722 8.54 -1.16 30.87
N ARG A 723 8.11 0.05 31.21
CA ARG A 723 6.72 0.41 31.58
C ARG A 723 5.94 1.06 30.46
N ASP A 724 6.60 1.32 29.32
CA ASP A 724 5.96 1.98 28.19
C ASP A 724 5.00 0.99 27.49
N PRO A 725 3.84 1.44 26.99
CA PRO A 725 2.87 0.56 26.34
C PRO A 725 3.46 -0.15 25.12
N GLU A 726 3.21 -1.45 24.98
CA GLU A 726 3.67 -2.28 23.85
C GLU A 726 2.50 -2.82 23.04
N SER A 727 1.49 -3.36 23.72
CA SER A 727 0.25 -3.81 23.08
C SER A 727 -0.92 -3.12 23.75
N PHE A 728 -1.74 -2.46 22.95
CA PHE A 728 -2.85 -1.66 23.45
C PHE A 728 -3.93 -1.44 22.39
N SER A 729 -5.13 -1.09 22.85
CA SER A 729 -6.25 -0.74 22.00
C SER A 729 -6.88 0.59 22.39
N ILE A 730 -7.48 1.27 21.41
CA ILE A 730 -8.33 2.43 21.65
C ILE A 730 -9.78 2.01 21.44
N MET A 731 -10.63 2.29 22.44
CA MET A 731 -12.03 1.92 22.45
C MET A 731 -12.94 3.14 22.57
N GLY A 732 -14.09 3.10 21.92
CA GLY A 732 -15.14 4.13 21.98
C GLY A 732 -16.37 3.65 22.75
N SER A 733 -17.02 4.54 23.52
CA SER A 733 -18.28 4.24 24.20
C SER A 733 -19.17 5.49 24.33
N ASN A 734 -20.49 5.28 24.43
CA ASN A 734 -21.46 6.34 24.73
C ASN A 734 -22.04 6.29 26.15
N ASN A 735 -21.79 5.21 26.88
CA ASN A 735 -22.31 5.00 28.25
C ASN A 735 -21.24 4.56 29.26
N ALA A 736 -19.98 4.37 28.82
CA ALA A 736 -18.86 3.83 29.60
C ALA A 736 -19.02 2.38 30.09
N GLU A 737 -20.06 1.69 29.65
CA GLU A 737 -20.35 0.29 29.95
C GLU A 737 -20.09 -0.59 28.73
N ASP A 738 -20.65 -0.21 27.59
CA ASP A 738 -20.49 -0.90 26.31
C ASP A 738 -19.39 -0.23 25.50
N TRP A 739 -18.34 -0.98 25.18
CA TRP A 739 -17.15 -0.47 24.49
C TRP A 739 -16.98 -1.15 23.14
N VAL A 740 -16.79 -0.33 22.11
CA VAL A 740 -16.43 -0.79 20.76
C VAL A 740 -14.92 -0.63 20.61
N ASN A 741 -14.23 -1.71 20.23
CA ASN A 741 -12.82 -1.63 19.86
C ASN A 741 -12.70 -0.86 18.54
N LEU A 742 -11.93 0.23 18.51
CA LEU A 742 -11.76 1.05 17.30
C LEU A 742 -10.47 0.72 16.58
N ALA A 743 -9.39 0.48 17.32
CA ALA A 743 -8.11 0.03 16.77
C ALA A 743 -7.27 -0.66 17.85
N SER A 744 -6.31 -1.47 17.42
CA SER A 744 -5.39 -2.20 18.29
C SER A 744 -4.01 -2.24 17.67
N TRP A 745 -2.99 -2.04 18.50
CA TRP A 745 -1.58 -2.08 18.14
C TRP A 745 -0.89 -3.12 19.01
N VAL A 746 0.07 -3.84 18.43
CA VAL A 746 0.79 -4.93 19.07
C VAL A 746 2.28 -4.79 18.75
N GLY A 747 3.12 -4.82 19.78
CA GLY A 747 4.58 -4.78 19.61
C GLY A 747 5.16 -3.38 19.40
N GLU A 748 4.44 -2.32 19.75
CA GLU A 748 4.94 -0.95 19.65
C GLU A 748 6.15 -0.74 20.58
N THR A 749 7.23 -0.16 20.06
CA THR A 749 8.44 0.18 20.84
C THR A 749 8.70 1.68 20.87
N PHE A 750 9.24 2.18 21.98
CA PHE A 750 9.74 3.55 22.09
C PHE A 750 11.26 3.50 22.24
N GLU A 751 11.97 3.92 21.20
CA GLU A 751 13.43 3.90 21.09
C GLU A 751 14.08 4.96 21.99
N GLN A 752 13.36 6.04 22.28
CA GLN A 752 13.83 7.13 23.14
C GLN A 752 12.77 7.55 24.16
N ARG A 753 13.21 8.23 25.23
CA ARG A 753 12.27 8.83 26.19
C ARG A 753 11.67 10.10 25.63
N TYR A 754 10.43 10.38 26.00
CA TYR A 754 9.63 11.47 25.44
C TYR A 754 9.41 11.34 23.92
N GLU A 755 9.55 10.12 23.40
CA GLU A 755 9.20 9.82 22.02
C GLU A 755 7.69 9.77 21.89
N GLN A 756 7.19 10.47 20.87
CA GLN A 756 5.78 10.54 20.55
C GLN A 756 5.47 9.67 19.34
N LYS A 757 4.51 8.75 19.49
CA LYS A 757 3.92 8.01 18.38
C LYS A 757 2.58 8.63 18.01
N ASN A 758 2.37 8.82 16.71
CA ASN A 758 1.08 9.24 16.15
C ASN A 758 0.53 8.04 15.36
N LEU A 759 -0.61 7.55 15.79
CA LEU A 759 -1.24 6.34 15.30
C LEU A 759 -2.60 6.73 14.73
N THR A 760 -2.79 6.62 13.42
CA THR A 760 -4.10 6.80 12.79
C THR A 760 -4.92 5.52 12.90
N PHE A 761 -6.23 5.66 12.77
CA PHE A 761 -7.15 4.54 12.60
C PHE A 761 -8.47 5.03 11.99
N SER A 762 -9.24 4.14 11.37
CA SER A 762 -10.54 4.51 10.83
C SER A 762 -11.58 4.63 11.93
N ASN A 763 -12.10 5.84 12.14
CA ASN A 763 -13.33 6.06 12.89
C ASN A 763 -13.92 7.42 12.53
N THR A 764 -15.13 7.40 11.99
CA THR A 764 -15.88 8.61 11.64
C THR A 764 -17.01 8.90 12.63
N LEU A 765 -17.23 8.02 13.59
CA LEU A 765 -18.33 8.08 14.54
C LEU A 765 -17.95 8.82 15.82
N ALA A 766 -18.95 9.51 16.35
CA ALA A 766 -18.82 10.23 17.60
C ALA A 766 -19.07 9.33 18.82
N TYR A 767 -18.12 9.32 19.76
CA TYR A 767 -18.27 8.68 21.07
C TYR A 767 -18.12 9.71 22.19
N SER A 768 -18.84 9.49 23.29
CA SER A 768 -18.73 10.34 24.50
C SER A 768 -17.55 9.94 25.40
N TYR A 769 -17.01 8.74 25.21
CA TYR A 769 -15.87 8.22 25.95
C TYR A 769 -14.87 7.57 25.00
N TYR A 770 -13.59 7.80 25.28
CA TYR A 770 -12.48 7.11 24.64
C TYR A 770 -11.56 6.53 25.70
N ARG A 771 -11.19 5.25 25.55
CA ARG A 771 -10.33 4.53 26.50
C ARG A 771 -9.15 3.91 25.76
N LEU A 772 -7.95 4.25 26.19
CA LEU A 772 -6.74 3.50 25.87
C LEU A 772 -6.63 2.33 26.86
N SER A 773 -6.54 1.11 26.34
CA SER A 773 -6.47 -0.13 27.08
C SER A 773 -5.17 -0.85 26.75
N VAL A 774 -4.20 -0.81 27.66
CA VAL A 774 -2.88 -1.43 27.51
C VAL A 774 -2.94 -2.86 28.04
N SER A 775 -2.80 -3.84 27.15
CA SER A 775 -2.75 -5.26 27.51
C SER A 775 -1.33 -5.78 27.74
N LYS A 776 -0.31 -5.08 27.23
CA LYS A 776 1.10 -5.42 27.44
C LYS A 776 2.00 -4.18 27.43
N ASN A 777 3.07 -4.20 28.24
CA ASN A 777 4.16 -3.22 28.22
C ASN A 777 5.49 -3.91 27.87
N ALA A 778 6.47 -3.12 27.44
CA ALA A 778 7.69 -3.55 26.74
C ALA A 778 8.49 -4.71 27.38
N ASN A 779 8.32 -4.99 28.68
CA ASN A 779 9.02 -6.09 29.38
C ASN A 779 8.20 -6.77 30.49
N ASN A 780 6.86 -6.73 30.43
CA ASN A 780 5.97 -7.23 31.50
C ASN A 780 6.29 -6.61 32.89
N ASP A 781 6.60 -5.31 32.94
CA ASP A 781 6.71 -4.60 34.22
C ASP A 781 5.33 -4.50 34.89
N GLY A 782 5.28 -4.50 36.23
CA GLY A 782 4.03 -4.38 36.98
C GLY A 782 3.38 -2.99 36.92
N LEU A 783 4.06 -2.02 36.29
CA LEU A 783 3.64 -0.63 36.18
C LEU A 783 3.48 -0.24 34.71
N VAL A 784 2.51 0.62 34.42
CA VAL A 784 2.34 1.25 33.09
C VAL A 784 2.44 2.75 33.25
N GLN A 785 3.16 3.41 32.34
CA GLN A 785 3.30 4.85 32.37
C GLN A 785 3.11 5.48 31.00
N ILE A 786 2.56 6.69 30.98
CA ILE A 786 2.39 7.49 29.76
C ILE A 786 2.55 8.96 30.15
N ALA A 787 3.37 9.71 29.41
CA ALA A 787 3.55 11.14 29.64
C ALA A 787 2.42 11.96 29.03
N GLU A 788 2.08 11.74 27.77
CA GLU A 788 1.02 12.48 27.08
C GLU A 788 0.19 11.55 26.20
N ILE A 789 -1.09 11.86 26.11
CA ILE A 789 -2.07 11.24 25.23
C ILE A 789 -2.84 12.36 24.53
N ALA A 790 -2.98 12.27 23.21
CA ALA A 790 -3.90 13.10 22.44
C ALA A 790 -4.90 12.20 21.73
N THR A 791 -6.19 12.51 21.83
CA THR A 791 -7.25 11.86 21.04
C THR A 791 -7.69 12.82 19.95
N VAL A 792 -7.09 12.66 18.78
CA VAL A 792 -7.21 13.59 17.66
C VAL A 792 -8.31 13.13 16.71
N GLY A 793 -9.11 14.06 16.23
CA GLY A 793 -10.03 13.79 15.15
C GLY A 793 -10.68 15.04 14.59
N PRO A 794 -11.56 14.88 13.61
CA PRO A 794 -12.25 16.01 12.98
C PRO A 794 -13.21 16.70 13.94
N ASP A 795 -13.58 17.95 13.60
CA ASP A 795 -14.68 18.66 14.28
C ASP A 795 -16.07 18.39 13.64
N TYR A 796 -16.13 17.43 12.71
CA TYR A 796 -17.35 16.82 12.21
C TYR A 796 -17.43 15.36 12.67
N ALA A 797 -18.60 14.76 12.57
CA ALA A 797 -18.80 13.33 12.78
C ALA A 797 -19.86 12.82 11.82
N TYR A 798 -19.76 11.54 11.46
CA TYR A 798 -20.84 10.89 10.74
C TYR A 798 -22.02 10.65 11.66
N THR A 799 -23.19 10.76 11.06
CA THR A 799 -24.47 10.45 11.67
C THR A 799 -25.07 9.26 10.94
N ASP A 800 -25.99 8.58 11.59
CA ASP A 800 -26.76 7.51 10.96
C ASP A 800 -27.88 8.11 10.11
N LEU A 801 -27.65 8.11 8.80
CA LEU A 801 -28.58 8.60 7.79
C LEU A 801 -29.78 7.67 7.63
N SER A 802 -29.69 6.40 8.03
CA SER A 802 -30.79 5.44 7.86
C SER A 802 -32.03 5.82 8.68
N ARG A 803 -31.86 6.62 9.74
CA ARG A 803 -32.93 7.08 10.65
C ARG A 803 -33.48 8.46 10.30
N LEU A 804 -33.18 9.00 9.13
CA LEU A 804 -33.77 10.27 8.68
C LEU A 804 -35.32 10.18 8.67
N PRO A 805 -36.05 11.26 9.02
CA PRO A 805 -37.50 11.19 9.27
C PRO A 805 -38.37 10.64 8.13
N ASP A 806 -37.92 10.78 6.89
CA ASP A 806 -38.63 10.36 5.68
C ASP A 806 -38.02 9.09 5.04
N ALA A 807 -37.10 8.41 5.74
CA ALA A 807 -36.58 7.12 5.32
C ALA A 807 -37.67 6.04 5.39
N SER A 808 -37.66 5.13 4.42
CA SER A 808 -38.56 3.98 4.39
C SER A 808 -37.80 2.69 4.19
N TYR A 809 -38.28 1.61 4.79
CA TYR A 809 -37.55 0.34 4.89
C TYR A 809 -38.29 -0.77 4.16
N SER A 810 -37.53 -1.61 3.46
CA SER A 810 -38.04 -2.84 2.88
C SER A 810 -36.99 -3.95 2.99
N ALA A 811 -37.43 -5.20 2.96
CA ALA A 811 -36.54 -6.36 3.01
C ALA A 811 -37.12 -7.51 2.20
N ARG A 812 -36.28 -8.50 1.93
CA ARG A 812 -36.65 -9.72 1.19
C ARG A 812 -37.84 -10.43 1.81
N TYR A 813 -37.71 -10.79 3.08
CA TYR A 813 -38.77 -11.37 3.90
C TYR A 813 -38.71 -10.85 5.34
N SER A 814 -39.78 -11.11 6.08
CA SER A 814 -39.85 -10.93 7.53
C SER A 814 -40.79 -11.98 8.11
N ILE A 815 -40.52 -12.47 9.31
CA ILE A 815 -41.36 -13.50 9.95
C ILE A 815 -42.62 -12.90 10.63
N GLY A 816 -42.62 -11.60 10.91
CA GLY A 816 -43.78 -10.83 11.42
C GLY A 816 -43.43 -9.39 11.79
N ASP A 817 -44.43 -8.61 12.25
CA ASP A 817 -44.29 -7.17 12.58
C ASP A 817 -43.29 -6.88 13.73
N GLY A 818 -42.97 -7.89 14.56
CA GLY A 818 -41.98 -7.77 15.62
C GLY A 818 -40.54 -7.95 15.15
N GLU A 819 -40.36 -8.44 13.91
CA GLU A 819 -39.06 -8.76 13.30
C GLU A 819 -39.01 -8.30 11.83
N SER A 820 -39.70 -7.20 11.52
CA SER A 820 -39.76 -6.55 10.21
C SER A 820 -38.53 -5.68 9.94
N ALA A 821 -38.38 -5.21 8.70
CA ALA A 821 -37.21 -4.43 8.26
C ALA A 821 -36.91 -3.19 9.12
N ASP A 822 -37.95 -2.51 9.65
CA ASP A 822 -37.79 -1.35 10.53
C ASP A 822 -37.03 -1.66 11.83
N LYS A 823 -37.02 -2.93 12.25
CA LYS A 823 -36.31 -3.42 13.44
C LYS A 823 -34.82 -3.56 13.28
N ALA A 824 -34.31 -3.37 12.07
CA ALA A 824 -32.87 -3.20 11.85
C ALA A 824 -32.45 -1.72 11.84
N PHE A 825 -33.37 -0.77 12.04
CA PHE A 825 -33.09 0.67 11.91
C PHE A 825 -33.72 1.50 13.05
N ASP A 826 -34.23 0.89 14.11
CA ASP A 826 -35.00 1.61 15.15
C ASP A 826 -34.16 2.09 16.34
N GLY A 827 -32.86 1.78 16.36
CA GLY A 827 -31.94 2.21 17.41
C GLY A 827 -32.10 1.43 18.72
N ASP A 828 -32.74 0.27 18.67
CA ASP A 828 -32.90 -0.64 19.80
C ASP A 828 -32.31 -2.01 19.46
N VAL A 829 -31.08 -2.24 19.92
CA VAL A 829 -30.34 -3.51 19.75
C VAL A 829 -31.07 -4.75 20.30
N ASN A 830 -32.14 -4.57 21.09
CA ASN A 830 -32.97 -5.67 21.59
C ASN A 830 -34.05 -6.11 20.60
N THR A 831 -34.28 -5.34 19.53
CA THR A 831 -35.10 -5.74 18.40
C THR A 831 -34.23 -6.22 17.24
N LYS A 832 -34.83 -6.84 16.22
CA LYS A 832 -34.08 -7.34 15.07
C LYS A 832 -34.96 -7.55 13.85
N TRP A 833 -34.37 -7.46 12.67
CA TRP A 833 -34.93 -8.06 11.47
C TRP A 833 -34.57 -9.55 11.40
N LEU A 834 -35.51 -10.39 10.96
CA LEU A 834 -35.29 -11.82 10.71
C LEU A 834 -35.80 -12.24 9.33
N ASP A 835 -34.89 -12.54 8.42
CA ASP A 835 -35.16 -13.18 7.14
C ASP A 835 -35.23 -14.70 7.32
N HIS A 836 -36.27 -15.31 6.77
CA HIS A 836 -36.47 -16.76 6.81
C HIS A 836 -36.39 -17.43 5.44
N ASN A 837 -36.16 -16.66 4.37
CA ASN A 837 -36.05 -17.13 2.99
C ASN A 837 -37.19 -18.10 2.56
N ASP A 838 -38.42 -17.92 3.07
CA ASP A 838 -39.52 -18.90 2.90
C ASP A 838 -39.07 -20.37 3.13
N TRP A 839 -38.12 -20.58 4.05
CA TRP A 839 -37.53 -21.87 4.39
C TRP A 839 -36.79 -22.58 3.23
N GLN A 840 -36.30 -21.83 2.24
CA GLN A 840 -35.63 -22.35 1.03
C GLN A 840 -34.12 -22.60 1.21
N GLY A 841 -33.54 -22.19 2.35
CA GLY A 841 -32.14 -22.43 2.70
C GLY A 841 -31.39 -21.14 2.99
N ALA A 842 -30.08 -21.27 3.19
CA ALA A 842 -29.19 -20.15 3.43
C ALA A 842 -29.17 -19.16 2.24
N PRO A 843 -28.86 -17.88 2.48
CA PRO A 843 -28.56 -16.94 1.39
C PRO A 843 -27.42 -17.48 0.51
N THR A 844 -27.47 -17.14 -0.78
CA THR A 844 -26.41 -17.45 -1.75
C THR A 844 -26.16 -16.24 -2.64
N ALA A 845 -25.08 -16.25 -3.43
CA ALA A 845 -24.84 -15.18 -4.42
C ALA A 845 -25.98 -15.04 -5.46
N ASP A 846 -26.58 -16.16 -5.88
CA ASP A 846 -27.69 -16.18 -6.84
C ASP A 846 -29.05 -15.80 -6.21
N ASP A 847 -29.18 -15.94 -4.89
CA ASP A 847 -30.40 -15.69 -4.13
C ASP A 847 -30.07 -15.11 -2.74
N PRO A 848 -29.57 -13.87 -2.70
CA PRO A 848 -29.11 -13.25 -1.46
C PRO A 848 -30.27 -12.87 -0.54
N SER A 849 -30.00 -12.78 0.76
CA SER A 849 -30.89 -12.07 1.70
C SER A 849 -30.64 -10.57 1.53
N TRP A 850 -31.69 -9.74 1.53
CA TRP A 850 -31.51 -8.30 1.35
C TRP A 850 -32.42 -7.48 2.23
N ILE A 851 -31.92 -6.32 2.65
CA ILE A 851 -32.61 -5.29 3.40
C ILE A 851 -32.20 -3.92 2.87
N GLN A 852 -33.14 -2.98 2.83
CA GLN A 852 -33.02 -1.74 2.06
C GLN A 852 -33.62 -0.54 2.80
N VAL A 853 -32.97 0.60 2.62
CA VAL A 853 -33.44 1.94 3.01
C VAL A 853 -33.65 2.78 1.74
N ASP A 854 -34.79 3.45 1.65
CA ASP A 854 -35.14 4.40 0.60
C ASP A 854 -35.26 5.81 1.18
N PHE A 855 -34.61 6.77 0.53
CA PHE A 855 -34.58 8.19 0.87
C PHE A 855 -35.38 9.04 -0.12
N THR A 856 -35.84 10.20 0.34
CA THR A 856 -36.50 11.20 -0.51
C THR A 856 -35.53 12.10 -1.27
N GLN A 857 -34.27 12.16 -0.85
CA GLN A 857 -33.17 12.90 -1.47
C GLN A 857 -31.94 12.01 -1.50
N LYS A 858 -31.09 12.16 -2.52
CA LYS A 858 -29.84 11.40 -2.61
C LYS A 858 -29.00 11.63 -1.36
N GLN A 859 -28.57 10.56 -0.71
CA GLN A 859 -27.66 10.60 0.44
C GLN A 859 -26.32 10.03 0.02
N VAL A 860 -25.23 10.61 0.50
CA VAL A 860 -23.89 10.01 0.37
C VAL A 860 -23.58 9.26 1.66
N VAL A 861 -23.67 7.94 1.60
CA VAL A 861 -23.26 7.03 2.67
C VAL A 861 -21.79 6.69 2.45
N SER A 862 -20.96 6.89 3.46
CA SER A 862 -19.50 6.67 3.43
C SER A 862 -19.03 5.72 4.53
N GLY A 863 -19.95 5.05 5.22
CA GLY A 863 -19.66 4.00 6.18
C GLY A 863 -20.91 3.19 6.51
N LEU A 864 -20.70 2.01 7.07
CA LEU A 864 -21.76 1.08 7.46
C LEU A 864 -21.46 0.57 8.87
N ALA A 865 -22.46 0.50 9.73
CA ALA A 865 -22.35 -0.27 10.97
C ALA A 865 -23.43 -1.35 11.03
N ILE A 866 -23.07 -2.53 11.52
CA ILE A 866 -23.98 -3.66 11.72
C ILE A 866 -23.81 -4.17 13.15
N THR A 867 -24.93 -4.35 13.85
CA THR A 867 -24.98 -4.94 15.20
C THR A 867 -25.58 -6.34 15.15
N SER A 868 -24.86 -7.32 15.70
CA SER A 868 -25.33 -8.72 15.78
C SER A 868 -26.55 -8.83 16.70
N ALA A 869 -27.47 -9.73 16.38
CA ALA A 869 -28.72 -9.85 17.14
C ALA A 869 -28.57 -10.66 18.45
N ASN A 870 -29.67 -11.15 19.01
CA ASN A 870 -29.70 -11.85 20.29
C ASN A 870 -29.74 -13.39 20.22
N ASP A 871 -30.22 -13.98 19.11
CA ASP A 871 -30.55 -15.42 19.09
C ASP A 871 -29.37 -16.37 18.84
N ALA A 872 -28.79 -16.34 17.64
CA ALA A 872 -27.82 -17.36 17.23
C ALA A 872 -26.71 -16.82 16.29
N PRO A 873 -25.41 -17.01 16.60
CA PRO A 873 -24.31 -16.45 15.80
C PRO A 873 -24.28 -16.97 14.36
N GLU A 874 -24.75 -18.18 14.09
CA GLU A 874 -24.84 -18.76 12.73
C GLU A 874 -25.81 -18.03 11.77
N ARG A 875 -26.52 -17.00 12.24
CA ARG A 875 -27.44 -16.21 11.39
C ARG A 875 -26.91 -14.83 11.07
N ASP A 876 -25.77 -14.47 11.65
CA ASP A 876 -25.17 -13.16 11.45
C ASP A 876 -24.52 -13.14 10.03
N PRO A 877 -24.49 -11.99 9.34
CA PRO A 877 -23.93 -11.90 7.99
C PRO A 877 -22.46 -12.35 7.95
N GLU A 878 -21.99 -12.90 6.84
CA GLU A 878 -20.56 -13.27 6.66
C GLU A 878 -20.01 -12.64 5.38
N ASN A 879 -20.74 -12.79 4.26
CA ASN A 879 -20.40 -12.14 3.00
C ASN A 879 -21.57 -11.28 2.56
N PHE A 880 -21.32 -10.00 2.33
CA PHE A 880 -22.36 -9.05 1.93
C PHE A 880 -21.80 -7.88 1.13
N SER A 881 -22.64 -7.26 0.32
CA SER A 881 -22.33 -6.01 -0.36
C SER A 881 -23.34 -4.93 -0.06
N LEU A 882 -22.88 -3.67 -0.04
CA LEU A 882 -23.73 -2.50 0.00
C LEU A 882 -23.90 -1.98 -1.43
N LEU A 883 -25.16 -1.85 -1.85
CA LEU A 883 -25.53 -1.43 -3.20
C LEU A 883 -26.27 -0.09 -3.17
N GLY A 884 -26.05 0.74 -4.18
CA GLY A 884 -26.74 2.01 -4.39
C GLY A 884 -27.63 2.00 -5.63
N SER A 885 -28.78 2.68 -5.58
CA SER A 885 -29.65 2.87 -6.75
C SER A 885 -30.28 4.27 -6.79
N ASN A 886 -30.48 4.77 -8.01
CA ASN A 886 -31.09 6.06 -8.29
C ASN A 886 -32.33 5.96 -9.20
N ASP A 887 -32.78 4.74 -9.54
CA ASP A 887 -33.89 4.50 -10.49
C ASP A 887 -35.04 3.65 -9.89
N GLY A 888 -35.13 3.63 -8.56
CA GLY A 888 -36.11 2.85 -7.81
C GLY A 888 -35.77 1.35 -7.75
N GLY A 889 -34.47 1.01 -7.80
CA GLY A 889 -33.97 -0.35 -7.67
C GLY A 889 -34.09 -1.20 -8.94
N GLN A 890 -34.19 -0.57 -10.12
CA GLN A 890 -34.13 -1.28 -11.40
C GLN A 890 -32.67 -1.66 -11.74
N THR A 891 -31.74 -0.76 -11.45
CA THR A 891 -30.30 -1.00 -11.52
C THR A 891 -29.65 -0.71 -10.17
N TRP A 892 -28.56 -1.43 -9.89
CA TRP A 892 -27.81 -1.35 -8.64
C TRP A 892 -26.33 -1.26 -8.97
N GLU A 893 -25.66 -0.31 -8.33
CA GLU A 893 -24.20 -0.18 -8.35
C GLU A 893 -23.66 -0.71 -7.03
N GLU A 894 -22.61 -1.52 -7.10
CA GLU A 894 -21.91 -1.95 -5.90
C GLU A 894 -21.06 -0.79 -5.36
N ILE A 895 -21.26 -0.46 -4.09
CA ILE A 895 -20.53 0.61 -3.39
C ILE A 895 -19.38 0.01 -2.60
N ALA A 896 -19.64 -1.11 -1.91
CA ALA A 896 -18.65 -1.82 -1.12
C ALA A 896 -19.04 -3.30 -0.99
N ALA A 897 -18.05 -4.18 -0.85
CA ALA A 897 -18.24 -5.60 -0.58
C ALA A 897 -17.33 -6.06 0.55
N PHE A 898 -17.87 -6.93 1.41
CA PHE A 898 -17.22 -7.46 2.60
C PHE A 898 -17.34 -8.98 2.59
N VAL A 899 -16.26 -9.69 2.91
CA VAL A 899 -16.15 -11.14 2.78
C VAL A 899 -15.48 -11.71 4.02
N GLY A 900 -16.06 -12.77 4.59
CA GLY A 900 -15.49 -13.45 5.75
C GLY A 900 -15.71 -12.74 7.08
N GLU A 901 -16.67 -11.82 7.13
CA GLU A 901 -16.95 -11.05 8.34
C GLU A 901 -17.54 -11.93 9.44
N SER A 902 -17.20 -11.63 10.69
CA SER A 902 -17.70 -12.36 11.86
C SER A 902 -17.93 -11.44 13.05
N TRP A 903 -18.68 -11.94 14.03
CA TRP A 903 -18.95 -11.28 15.30
C TRP A 903 -18.60 -12.27 16.41
N ASP A 904 -17.74 -11.85 17.34
CA ASP A 904 -17.25 -12.68 18.44
C ASP A 904 -18.29 -12.79 19.56
N THR A 905 -19.10 -11.75 19.72
CA THR A 905 -20.12 -11.66 20.77
C THR A 905 -21.48 -11.19 20.25
N ARG A 906 -22.53 -11.35 21.06
CA ARG A 906 -23.88 -10.90 20.70
C ARG A 906 -24.06 -9.43 21.04
N PHE A 907 -24.88 -8.72 20.26
CA PHE A 907 -25.03 -7.26 20.32
C PHE A 907 -23.73 -6.50 20.05
N GLU A 908 -22.78 -7.18 19.42
CA GLU A 908 -21.53 -6.55 19.03
C GLU A 908 -21.79 -5.70 17.78
N ARG A 909 -21.38 -4.44 17.88
CA ARG A 909 -21.45 -3.47 16.79
C ARG A 909 -20.11 -3.45 16.08
N ARG A 910 -20.11 -3.77 14.79
CA ARG A 910 -18.95 -3.62 13.91
C ARG A 910 -19.18 -2.49 12.91
N THR A 911 -18.12 -1.77 12.59
CA THR A 911 -18.11 -0.68 11.61
C THR A 911 -17.26 -1.07 10.41
N PHE A 912 -17.73 -0.66 9.25
CA PHE A 912 -17.16 -0.97 7.95
C PHE A 912 -17.00 0.35 7.20
N ASP A 913 -15.76 0.76 6.98
CA ASP A 913 -15.44 1.97 6.25
C ASP A 913 -15.22 1.67 4.77
N PHE A 914 -15.67 2.57 3.90
CA PHE A 914 -15.47 2.48 2.46
C PHE A 914 -15.53 3.87 1.84
N SER A 915 -14.85 4.04 0.71
CA SER A 915 -14.89 5.28 -0.05
C SER A 915 -16.17 5.35 -0.88
N ASN A 916 -16.97 6.37 -0.66
CA ASN A 916 -18.07 6.69 -1.56
C ASN A 916 -18.34 8.19 -1.56
N GLY A 917 -18.30 8.79 -2.75
CA GLY A 917 -18.71 10.17 -2.99
C GLY A 917 -20.04 10.31 -3.72
N PHE A 918 -20.65 9.22 -4.17
CA PHE A 918 -21.89 9.24 -4.94
C PHE A 918 -23.11 9.17 -4.04
N GLY A 919 -24.10 10.00 -4.34
CA GLY A 919 -25.37 10.01 -3.64
C GLY A 919 -26.40 9.06 -4.27
N TYR A 920 -27.05 8.23 -3.46
CA TYR A 920 -28.10 7.32 -3.90
C TYR A 920 -29.44 7.57 -3.20
N LEU A 921 -30.54 7.30 -3.91
CA LEU A 921 -31.90 7.34 -3.35
C LEU A 921 -32.24 6.07 -2.58
N SER A 922 -31.65 4.94 -2.97
CA SER A 922 -31.88 3.65 -2.32
C SER A 922 -30.55 3.00 -2.00
N TYR A 923 -30.42 2.47 -0.79
CA TYR A 923 -29.29 1.67 -0.34
C TYR A 923 -29.77 0.28 0.08
N ARG A 924 -29.12 -0.77 -0.43
CA ARG A 924 -29.45 -2.16 -0.13
C ARG A 924 -28.23 -2.90 0.40
N LEU A 925 -28.37 -3.48 1.58
CA LEU A 925 -27.44 -4.49 2.07
C LEU A 925 -27.84 -5.84 1.49
N ASN A 926 -26.93 -6.47 0.77
CA ASN A 926 -27.14 -7.71 0.03
C ASN A 926 -26.24 -8.81 0.59
N ILE A 927 -26.80 -9.72 1.38
CA ILE A 927 -26.09 -10.76 2.13
C ILE A 927 -26.10 -12.04 1.30
N SER A 928 -24.94 -12.39 0.76
CA SER A 928 -24.75 -13.58 -0.07
C SER A 928 -24.40 -14.83 0.75
N LYS A 929 -23.96 -14.65 2.01
CA LYS A 929 -23.65 -15.74 2.94
C LYS A 929 -23.80 -15.26 4.39
N ASN A 930 -24.31 -16.11 5.26
CA ASN A 930 -24.31 -15.96 6.72
C ASN A 930 -23.42 -17.02 7.37
N ALA A 931 -23.05 -16.80 8.63
CA ALA A 931 -22.13 -17.67 9.35
C ALA A 931 -22.59 -19.14 9.34
N ASN A 932 -21.75 -20.08 8.91
CA ASN A 932 -22.06 -21.51 8.86
C ASN A 932 -23.27 -21.92 7.97
N ASN A 933 -23.78 -21.05 7.09
CA ASN A 933 -24.91 -21.32 6.18
C ASN A 933 -26.24 -21.70 6.88
N ASP A 934 -26.66 -20.97 7.93
CA ASP A 934 -28.01 -21.16 8.49
C ASP A 934 -29.10 -20.71 7.49
N GLY A 935 -30.29 -21.28 7.59
CA GLY A 935 -31.41 -20.91 6.71
C GLY A 935 -32.04 -19.54 7.00
N LEU A 936 -31.63 -18.89 8.09
CA LEU A 936 -32.15 -17.62 8.57
C LEU A 936 -31.04 -16.56 8.62
N VAL A 937 -31.39 -15.31 8.33
CA VAL A 937 -30.49 -14.16 8.51
C VAL A 937 -31.11 -13.22 9.52
N GLN A 938 -30.30 -12.69 10.44
CA GLN A 938 -30.77 -11.74 11.43
C GLN A 938 -29.81 -10.57 11.59
N ILE A 939 -30.35 -9.40 11.87
CA ILE A 939 -29.57 -8.21 12.19
C ILE A 939 -30.34 -7.38 13.21
N ALA A 940 -29.68 -6.94 14.29
CA ALA A 940 -30.30 -6.06 15.28
C ALA A 940 -30.32 -4.60 14.81
N GLU A 941 -29.19 -4.09 14.32
CA GLU A 941 -29.12 -2.72 13.81
C GLU A 941 -28.24 -2.63 12.58
N ILE A 942 -28.61 -1.75 11.66
CA ILE A 942 -27.87 -1.30 10.49
C ILE A 942 -27.86 0.22 10.54
N GLU A 943 -26.68 0.81 10.42
CA GLU A 943 -26.53 2.27 10.38
C GLU A 943 -25.81 2.64 9.10
N LEU A 944 -26.43 3.52 8.30
CA LEU A 944 -25.82 4.05 7.08
C LEU A 944 -25.16 5.37 7.44
N LEU A 945 -23.84 5.37 7.54
CA LEU A 945 -23.08 6.46 8.10
C LEU A 945 -22.69 7.48 7.03
N GLY A 946 -22.90 8.75 7.32
CA GLY A 946 -22.45 9.84 6.45
C GLY A 946 -22.62 11.21 7.09
N LEU A 947 -22.22 12.26 6.36
CA LEU A 947 -22.50 13.63 6.79
C LEU A 947 -23.98 13.94 6.62
N GLU A 948 -24.56 14.61 7.62
CA GLU A 948 -25.86 15.24 7.47
C GLU A 948 -25.72 16.39 6.45
N GLN A 949 -26.47 16.29 5.33
CA GLN A 949 -26.39 17.24 4.20
C GLN A 949 -27.32 18.44 4.32
#